data_AF-A0A1X1CSI7-F1
#
_entry.id   AF-A0A1X1CSI7-F1
#
_cell.length_a   1.000
_cell.length_b   1.000
_cell.length_c   1.000
_cell.angle_alpha   90.00
_cell.angle_beta   90.00
_cell.angle_gamma   90.00
#
_symmetry.space_group_name_H-M   'P 1'
#
loop_
_entity.id
_entity.type
_entity.pdbx_description
1 polymer ?
#
loop_
_entity_poly.entity_id
_entity_poly.type
_entity_poly.pdbx_seq_one_letter_code
_entity_poly.pdbx_strand_id
1 'polypeptide(L)'
;LDPAPPPVIPAVPDSRKVAIIDSGLAPGRSDINYDSVIFSSYVGSDSRLNDNQGINGHGTVVALTLLGLSPGSTLYMAQASQNNLFNYADSTRAVHDLLDQGVRIFNMSYGSPERLTTVQTLIGARQRYQSLYQGLQAISAADGLAVMITGNNGTATPAPDVLTPLMYQDAHLARNLLAVTGVLETTGYDKPGRPAGSAMFDACGAAAAWCLAAPGYSDYVHQNADGSAVNARSFGTSFAAPRVTAAASQLLQRYPWMSGHNLQQTLLTTATYRSDAHDNQPDSAGGRPYNDTFGWGELNAAKSLQGPGQFWAEDFHASLDAGRYVFSNDITGDRGLVLDGAEHNGVLQLTGNNHYQGLTQVTANTLLIEGAIAGDARVSGSGKLGGSGRIGGNLINQGTVNSGVRIEGDYQQAADGTLNVTLTNPLRVSGRATLDGTLSLAPPSAGYVVQQQETLLTSGGGLNGQFSQINTGVFLEGSVSYDAHNVTGQLTRKNTADAADALGINAVSAQQTARNLEQAFITADRWQKQAALSTTQQSALAAAGAFQTLADAPNARAAINSLSGQAHASGNAVLFNALDYQTRLLSNRLSETDTEQHSGFWLESGQLRGALNQEGYLGNRYRYTLTALGVESDFDRPGLRLGIAWTQTQLNATYAESGGGSQNSLQGVMLYGRYAVTPQWYWQGNLSYQHGRDKLQRLVLLDEATPVSSSTRSDSWQAAVQSGYR
;
A
#
# COMPACT_ATOMS: atom_id res chain seq x y z
N LEU A 1 29.77 8.95 -7.08
CA LEU A 1 28.50 9.56 -6.65
C LEU A 1 27.57 8.39 -6.40
N ASP A 2 27.45 8.01 -5.12
CA ASP A 2 26.59 6.91 -4.71
C ASP A 2 25.13 7.19 -5.09
N PRO A 3 24.35 6.14 -5.42
CA PRO A 3 22.94 6.31 -5.67
C PRO A 3 22.27 6.79 -4.38
N ALA A 4 21.47 7.85 -4.48
CA ALA A 4 20.65 8.32 -3.37
C ALA A 4 19.82 7.14 -2.82
N PRO A 5 19.67 7.03 -1.49
CA PRO A 5 18.85 5.98 -0.91
C PRO A 5 17.42 6.13 -1.44
N PRO A 6 16.71 5.02 -1.71
CA PRO A 6 15.30 5.08 -2.04
C PRO A 6 14.55 5.83 -0.93
N PRO A 7 13.49 6.58 -1.26
CA PRO A 7 12.71 7.30 -0.26
C PRO A 7 12.25 6.32 0.81
N VAL A 8 12.56 6.64 2.06
CA VAL A 8 12.10 5.89 3.24
C VAL A 8 10.58 6.00 3.24
N ILE A 9 9.91 4.90 2.90
CA ILE A 9 8.50 4.71 3.24
C ILE A 9 8.43 4.86 4.77
N PRO A 10 7.62 5.78 5.33
CA PRO A 10 7.47 5.89 6.77
C PRO A 10 7.13 4.50 7.31
N ALA A 11 7.91 4.03 8.29
CA ALA A 11 7.63 2.76 8.94
C ALA A 11 6.23 2.85 9.55
N VAL A 12 5.29 2.05 9.05
CA VAL A 12 4.02 1.80 9.75
C VAL A 12 4.43 1.35 11.16
N PRO A 13 4.01 2.05 12.24
CA PRO A 13 4.29 1.62 13.61
C PRO A 13 3.88 0.16 13.74
N ASP A 14 4.76 -0.68 14.28
CA ASP A 14 4.48 -2.11 14.43
C ASP A 14 3.20 -2.29 15.26
N SER A 15 2.09 -2.55 14.58
CA SER A 15 0.73 -2.59 15.12
C SER A 15 0.50 -3.75 16.08
N ARG A 16 1.54 -4.54 16.35
CA ARG A 16 1.53 -5.71 17.24
C ARG A 16 1.91 -5.36 18.68
N LYS A 17 2.42 -4.16 18.95
CA LYS A 17 2.92 -3.78 20.29
C LYS A 17 1.79 -3.39 21.24
N VAL A 18 1.69 -4.10 22.35
CA VAL A 18 0.73 -3.83 23.44
C VAL A 18 1.46 -3.79 24.77
N ALA A 19 1.06 -2.91 25.68
CA ALA A 19 1.60 -2.86 27.02
C ALA A 19 0.61 -3.34 28.08
N ILE A 20 1.16 -3.96 29.13
CA ILE A 20 0.49 -4.16 30.41
C ILE A 20 1.34 -3.46 31.48
N ILE A 21 0.74 -2.54 32.22
CA ILE A 21 1.34 -1.90 33.39
C ILE A 21 0.69 -2.51 34.64
N ASP A 22 1.41 -3.39 35.34
CA ASP A 22 0.85 -4.21 36.42
C ASP A 22 1.91 -4.62 37.48
N SER A 23 1.70 -5.69 38.24
CA SER A 23 2.58 -6.25 39.28
C SER A 23 3.81 -6.99 38.77
N GLY A 24 3.95 -7.09 37.46
CA GLY A 24 5.04 -7.80 36.78
C GLY A 24 4.60 -9.12 36.17
N LEU A 25 5.53 -9.85 35.60
CA LEU A 25 5.30 -11.11 34.90
C LEU A 25 6.31 -12.14 35.38
N ALA A 26 5.81 -13.22 35.98
CA ALA A 26 6.65 -14.31 36.43
C ALA A 26 7.18 -15.14 35.25
N PRO A 27 8.41 -15.67 35.33
CA PRO A 27 8.95 -16.57 34.31
C PRO A 27 8.42 -18.00 34.50
N GLY A 28 8.70 -18.88 33.52
CA GLY A 28 8.52 -20.34 33.68
C GLY A 28 7.12 -20.88 33.35
N ARG A 29 6.24 -20.05 32.81
CA ARG A 29 4.91 -20.45 32.32
C ARG A 29 4.96 -20.96 30.87
N SER A 30 4.62 -22.23 30.64
CA SER A 30 4.65 -22.85 29.30
C SER A 30 3.57 -22.31 28.34
N ASP A 31 2.53 -21.69 28.89
CA ASP A 31 1.42 -21.04 28.20
C ASP A 31 1.74 -19.61 27.75
N ILE A 32 2.94 -19.08 28.06
CA ILE A 32 3.41 -17.77 27.60
C ILE A 32 4.60 -17.97 26.65
N ASN A 33 4.50 -17.38 25.46
CA ASN A 33 5.63 -17.28 24.54
C ASN A 33 6.52 -16.08 24.93
N TYR A 34 7.54 -16.32 25.76
CA TYR A 34 8.44 -15.25 26.22
C TYR A 34 9.29 -14.61 25.12
N ASP A 35 9.46 -15.24 23.95
CA ASP A 35 10.16 -14.62 22.81
C ASP A 35 9.41 -13.39 22.28
N SER A 36 8.11 -13.30 22.55
CA SER A 36 7.23 -12.17 22.22
C SER A 36 7.03 -11.19 23.37
N VAL A 37 7.83 -11.29 24.44
CA VAL A 37 7.70 -10.48 25.65
C VAL A 37 8.93 -9.59 25.84
N ILE A 38 8.69 -8.31 26.09
CA ILE A 38 9.69 -7.33 26.53
C ILE A 38 9.29 -6.90 27.94
N PHE A 39 10.16 -7.14 28.92
CA PHE A 39 9.90 -6.83 30.32
C PHE A 39 10.74 -5.63 30.79
N SER A 40 10.13 -4.76 31.59
CA SER A 40 10.82 -3.67 32.27
C SER A 40 10.24 -3.49 33.67
N SER A 41 11.10 -3.22 34.66
CA SER A 41 10.67 -2.92 36.02
C SER A 41 10.93 -1.46 36.36
N TYR A 42 9.93 -0.82 36.93
CA TYR A 42 9.95 0.58 37.38
C TYR A 42 10.02 0.70 38.90
N VAL A 43 10.14 -0.44 39.59
CA VAL A 43 10.16 -0.57 41.04
C VAL A 43 11.35 -1.41 41.48
N GLY A 44 12.03 -0.99 42.55
CA GLY A 44 13.25 -1.67 43.01
C GLY A 44 14.39 -1.62 41.99
N SER A 45 15.35 -2.55 42.11
CA SER A 45 16.54 -2.64 41.26
C SER A 45 16.63 -3.92 40.44
N ASP A 46 15.65 -4.83 40.54
CA ASP A 46 15.64 -6.08 39.77
C ASP A 46 14.95 -5.87 38.41
N SER A 47 15.70 -6.10 37.34
CA SER A 47 15.22 -5.96 35.96
C SER A 47 14.82 -7.30 35.33
N ARG A 48 14.85 -8.40 36.08
CA ARG A 48 14.46 -9.73 35.58
C ARG A 48 12.96 -9.93 35.69
N LEU A 49 12.40 -10.81 34.85
CA LEU A 49 11.02 -11.26 34.94
C LEU A 49 10.69 -11.68 36.37
N ASN A 50 9.74 -10.96 36.96
CA ASN A 50 9.21 -11.24 38.29
C ASN A 50 7.79 -10.68 38.39
N ASP A 51 6.98 -11.29 39.24
CA ASP A 51 5.67 -10.78 39.65
C ASP A 51 5.63 -10.81 41.18
N ASN A 52 5.05 -9.78 41.79
CA ASN A 52 4.92 -9.63 43.25
C ASN A 52 4.35 -10.86 43.97
N GLN A 53 3.55 -11.67 43.29
CA GLN A 53 2.91 -12.88 43.85
C GLN A 53 3.39 -14.18 43.17
N GLY A 54 4.52 -14.14 42.46
CA GLY A 54 5.10 -15.32 41.81
C GLY A 54 4.32 -15.81 40.59
N ILE A 55 4.39 -17.12 40.31
CA ILE A 55 3.96 -17.72 39.03
C ILE A 55 2.45 -17.63 38.71
N ASN A 56 1.63 -17.33 39.71
CA ASN A 56 0.19 -17.07 39.56
C ASN A 56 -0.17 -15.64 39.94
N GLY A 57 0.81 -14.72 39.93
CA GLY A 57 0.59 -13.36 40.34
C GLY A 57 -0.32 -12.58 39.41
N HIS A 58 -0.81 -11.44 39.91
CA HIS A 58 -1.86 -10.68 39.26
C HIS A 58 -1.50 -10.30 37.83
N GLY A 59 -0.35 -9.63 37.63
CA GLY A 59 0.13 -9.23 36.31
C GLY A 59 0.37 -10.41 35.38
N THR A 60 0.81 -11.55 35.90
CA THR A 60 0.95 -12.80 35.13
C THR A 60 -0.39 -13.30 34.60
N VAL A 61 -1.45 -13.31 35.43
CA VAL A 61 -2.79 -13.76 34.99
C VAL A 61 -3.44 -12.74 34.04
N VAL A 62 -3.20 -11.44 34.23
CA VAL A 62 -3.62 -10.40 33.28
C VAL A 62 -2.94 -10.62 31.91
N ALA A 63 -1.64 -10.89 31.89
CA ALA A 63 -0.88 -11.19 30.67
C ALA A 63 -1.38 -12.46 29.96
N LEU A 64 -1.64 -13.54 30.70
CA LEU A 64 -2.26 -14.76 30.15
C LEU A 64 -3.59 -14.48 29.47
N THR A 65 -4.42 -13.63 30.11
CA THR A 65 -5.74 -13.27 29.58
C THR A 65 -5.63 -12.55 28.25
N LEU A 66 -4.69 -11.61 28.12
CA LEU A 66 -4.46 -10.87 26.88
C LEU A 66 -3.88 -11.77 25.79
N LEU A 67 -2.80 -12.49 26.09
CA LEU A 67 -2.06 -13.30 25.10
C LEU A 67 -2.89 -14.47 24.57
N GLY A 68 -3.78 -15.05 25.40
CA GLY A 68 -4.73 -16.07 24.95
C GLY A 68 -5.73 -15.57 23.90
N LEU A 69 -5.99 -14.26 23.86
CA LEU A 69 -6.92 -13.63 22.91
C LEU A 69 -6.21 -12.98 21.73
N SER A 70 -4.97 -12.50 21.90
CA SER A 70 -4.19 -11.86 20.83
C SER A 70 -2.75 -12.40 20.78
N PRO A 71 -2.56 -13.68 20.42
CA PRO A 71 -1.24 -14.34 20.44
C PRO A 71 -0.25 -13.77 19.43
N GLY A 72 -0.70 -12.98 18.44
CA GLY A 72 0.16 -12.28 17.48
C GLY A 72 0.74 -10.96 18.00
N SER A 73 0.39 -10.53 19.22
CA SER A 73 0.90 -9.30 19.81
C SER A 73 2.27 -9.51 20.46
N THR A 74 3.14 -8.52 20.35
CA THR A 74 4.34 -8.39 21.20
C THR A 74 3.95 -7.68 22.49
N LEU A 75 4.09 -8.37 23.61
CA LEU A 75 3.73 -7.85 24.93
C LEU A 75 4.90 -7.09 25.56
N TYR A 76 4.67 -5.83 25.88
CA TYR A 76 5.54 -5.01 26.71
C TYR A 76 5.00 -5.01 28.14
N MET A 77 5.64 -5.79 29.01
CA MET A 77 5.26 -5.87 30.41
C MET A 77 6.05 -4.87 31.24
N ALA A 78 5.35 -3.92 31.85
CA ALA A 78 5.91 -2.96 32.77
C ALA A 78 5.45 -3.27 34.20
N GLN A 79 6.40 -3.67 35.06
CA GLN A 79 6.16 -3.80 36.48
C GLN A 79 6.19 -2.40 37.14
N ALA A 80 5.04 -1.94 37.63
CA ALA A 80 4.90 -0.61 38.24
C ALA A 80 4.30 -0.64 39.65
N SER A 81 4.22 -1.81 40.28
CA SER A 81 3.85 -1.94 41.69
C SER A 81 4.88 -2.75 42.48
N GLN A 82 5.14 -2.33 43.71
CA GLN A 82 5.95 -3.05 44.68
C GLN A 82 5.04 -3.61 45.78
N ASN A 83 5.08 -4.92 46.05
CA ASN A 83 4.18 -5.58 47.00
C ASN A 83 2.68 -5.30 46.71
N ASN A 84 2.31 -5.20 45.43
CA ASN A 84 0.96 -4.85 44.94
C ASN A 84 0.47 -3.45 45.32
N LEU A 85 1.37 -2.56 45.73
CA LEU A 85 1.09 -1.14 45.90
C LEU A 85 1.56 -0.39 44.65
N PHE A 86 0.62 0.19 43.92
CA PHE A 86 0.89 0.99 42.74
C PHE A 86 1.25 2.42 43.11
N ASN A 87 2.25 2.95 42.44
CA ASN A 87 2.60 4.36 42.48
C ASN A 87 2.38 4.96 41.08
N TYR A 88 1.51 5.97 41.00
CA TYR A 88 1.21 6.62 39.72
C TYR A 88 2.46 7.22 39.06
N ALA A 89 3.46 7.67 39.83
CA ALA A 89 4.72 8.16 39.25
C ALA A 89 5.48 7.06 38.50
N ASP A 90 5.49 5.83 39.03
CA ASP A 90 6.18 4.70 38.41
C ASP A 90 5.42 4.24 37.16
N SER A 91 4.09 4.20 37.22
CA SER A 91 3.25 3.93 36.05
C SER A 91 3.40 4.99 34.96
N THR A 92 3.56 6.26 35.35
CA THR A 92 3.76 7.36 34.39
C THR A 92 5.13 7.27 33.72
N ARG A 93 6.20 6.92 34.47
CA ARG A 93 7.51 6.63 33.86
C ARG A 93 7.42 5.46 32.88
N ALA A 94 6.71 4.39 33.25
CA ALA A 94 6.46 3.27 32.35
C ALA A 94 5.77 3.69 31.06
N VAL A 95 4.73 4.52 31.14
CA VAL A 95 4.05 5.06 29.96
C VAL A 95 5.03 5.75 29.02
N HIS A 96 5.87 6.66 29.51
CA HIS A 96 6.83 7.38 28.66
C HIS A 96 7.83 6.45 27.97
N ASP A 97 8.47 5.54 28.71
CA ASP A 97 9.42 4.59 28.14
C ASP A 97 8.77 3.65 27.11
N LEU A 98 7.51 3.27 27.32
CA LEU A 98 6.75 2.41 26.41
C LEU A 98 6.34 3.15 25.14
N LEU A 99 5.96 4.43 25.26
CA LEU A 99 5.70 5.31 24.12
C LEU A 99 6.96 5.49 23.27
N ASP A 100 8.13 5.68 23.88
CA ASP A 100 9.42 5.75 23.18
C ASP A 100 9.75 4.46 22.42
N GLN A 101 9.22 3.32 22.87
CA GLN A 101 9.31 2.03 22.19
C GLN A 101 8.23 1.82 21.14
N GLY A 102 7.36 2.80 20.90
CA GLY A 102 6.29 2.79 19.91
C GLY A 102 5.04 2.01 20.32
N VAL A 103 4.84 1.75 21.61
CA VAL A 103 3.59 1.15 22.11
C VAL A 103 2.46 2.18 22.01
N ARG A 104 1.28 1.75 21.54
CA ARG A 104 0.08 2.63 21.43
C ARG A 104 -1.13 2.13 22.20
N ILE A 105 -1.10 0.94 22.80
CA ILE A 105 -2.23 0.38 23.54
C ILE A 105 -1.75 -0.07 24.92
N PHE A 106 -2.37 0.47 25.97
CA PHE A 106 -1.93 0.33 27.35
C PHE A 106 -3.04 -0.30 28.19
N ASN A 107 -2.81 -1.50 28.70
CA ASN A 107 -3.67 -2.12 29.70
C ASN A 107 -3.20 -1.75 31.11
N MET A 108 -4.09 -1.15 31.91
CA MET A 108 -3.82 -0.74 33.28
C MET A 108 -4.89 -1.35 34.19
N SER A 109 -4.64 -2.59 34.63
CA SER A 109 -5.57 -3.41 35.42
C SER A 109 -5.45 -3.13 36.93
N TYR A 110 -5.26 -1.87 37.31
CA TYR A 110 -5.22 -1.41 38.69
C TYR A 110 -6.10 -0.18 38.87
N GLY A 111 -6.49 0.11 40.11
CA GLY A 111 -7.29 1.29 40.43
C GLY A 111 -7.37 1.55 41.93
N SER A 112 -7.70 2.79 42.28
CA SER A 112 -7.82 3.23 43.66
C SER A 112 -9.05 2.61 44.36
N PRO A 113 -8.95 2.25 45.65
CA PRO A 113 -10.10 1.82 46.44
C PRO A 113 -11.05 2.98 46.81
N GLU A 114 -10.64 4.24 46.58
CA GLU A 114 -11.44 5.45 46.85
C GLU A 114 -12.66 5.56 45.94
N ARG A 115 -13.77 6.16 46.39
CA ARG A 115 -14.93 6.48 45.52
C ARG A 115 -15.30 7.95 45.63
N LEU A 116 -15.12 8.67 44.53
CA LEU A 116 -15.38 10.11 44.45
C LEU A 116 -16.72 10.36 43.77
N THR A 117 -17.70 10.83 44.53
CA THR A 117 -19.10 10.92 44.09
C THR A 117 -19.54 12.34 43.70
N THR A 118 -18.73 13.36 43.99
CA THR A 118 -19.07 14.77 43.71
C THR A 118 -17.97 15.48 42.93
N VAL A 119 -18.36 16.52 42.17
CA VAL A 119 -17.42 17.40 41.45
C VAL A 119 -16.37 18.01 42.40
N GLN A 120 -16.79 18.44 43.59
CA GLN A 120 -15.88 19.02 44.59
C GLN A 120 -14.81 18.01 45.04
N THR A 121 -15.21 16.76 45.27
CA THR A 121 -14.29 15.69 45.68
C THR A 121 -13.35 15.28 44.55
N LEU A 122 -13.80 15.33 43.28
CA LEU A 122 -12.95 15.13 42.11
C LEU A 122 -11.89 16.23 41.95
N ILE A 123 -12.30 17.50 42.07
CA ILE A 123 -11.37 18.65 42.01
C ILE A 123 -10.34 18.58 43.14
N GLY A 124 -10.79 18.28 44.36
CA GLY A 124 -9.91 18.11 45.52
C GLY A 124 -8.93 16.93 45.40
N ALA A 125 -9.18 15.98 44.48
CA ALA A 125 -8.33 14.84 44.24
C ALA A 125 -7.23 15.10 43.19
N ARG A 126 -7.28 16.21 42.41
CA ARG A 126 -6.35 16.48 41.30
C ARG A 126 -4.88 16.22 41.66
N GLN A 127 -4.40 16.81 42.76
CA GLN A 127 -3.02 16.64 43.21
C GLN A 127 -2.63 15.17 43.46
N ARG A 128 -3.56 14.33 43.95
CA ARG A 128 -3.31 12.90 44.17
C ARG A 128 -3.16 12.11 42.85
N TYR A 129 -3.89 12.52 41.81
CA TYR A 129 -3.92 11.84 40.50
C TYR A 129 -3.12 12.58 39.42
N GLN A 130 -2.28 13.55 39.79
CA GLN A 130 -1.53 14.39 38.84
C GLN A 130 -0.60 13.58 37.94
N SER A 131 0.16 12.63 38.49
CA SER A 131 1.03 11.78 37.68
C SER A 131 0.23 10.93 36.70
N LEU A 132 -0.86 10.28 37.16
CA LEU A 132 -1.73 9.50 36.27
C LEU A 132 -2.27 10.36 35.12
N TYR A 133 -2.72 11.58 35.41
CA TYR A 133 -3.18 12.52 34.38
C TYR A 133 -2.08 12.83 33.36
N GLN A 134 -0.84 13.07 33.78
CA GLN A 134 0.31 13.31 32.89
C GLN A 134 0.58 12.10 31.99
N GLY A 135 0.54 10.88 32.55
CA GLY A 135 0.70 9.65 31.76
C GLY A 135 -0.41 9.47 30.72
N LEU A 136 -1.68 9.64 31.12
CA LEU A 136 -2.81 9.56 30.19
C LEU A 136 -2.75 10.65 29.11
N GLN A 137 -2.29 11.86 29.46
CA GLN A 137 -2.08 12.93 28.50
C GLN A 137 -0.98 12.57 27.48
N ALA A 138 0.11 11.95 27.92
CA ALA A 138 1.17 11.47 27.04
C ALA A 138 0.66 10.38 26.07
N ILE A 139 -0.16 9.44 26.58
CA ILE A 139 -0.82 8.43 25.73
C ILE A 139 -1.71 9.12 24.69
N SER A 140 -2.55 10.07 25.10
CA SER A 140 -3.44 10.80 24.19
C SER A 140 -2.68 11.59 23.13
N ALA A 141 -1.60 12.26 23.51
CA ALA A 141 -0.75 13.03 22.60
C ALA A 141 -0.02 12.17 21.56
N ALA A 142 0.20 10.89 21.86
CA ALA A 142 0.81 9.92 20.94
C ALA A 142 -0.24 9.10 20.15
N ASP A 143 -1.49 9.56 20.13
CA ASP A 143 -2.63 8.83 19.55
C ASP A 143 -2.76 7.40 20.09
N GLY A 144 -2.40 7.17 21.35
CA GLY A 144 -2.52 5.88 22.03
C GLY A 144 -3.88 5.70 22.72
N LEU A 145 -4.17 4.48 23.17
CA LEU A 145 -5.37 4.13 23.93
C LEU A 145 -4.97 3.54 25.30
N ALA A 146 -5.45 4.17 26.37
CA ALA A 146 -5.40 3.64 27.72
C ALA A 146 -6.67 2.84 28.01
N VAL A 147 -6.53 1.60 28.47
CA VAL A 147 -7.62 0.71 28.88
C VAL A 147 -7.51 0.48 30.38
N MET A 148 -8.45 1.01 31.14
CA MET A 148 -8.39 1.07 32.62
C MET A 148 -9.64 0.47 33.25
N ILE A 149 -9.50 -0.11 34.44
CA ILE A 149 -10.60 -0.80 35.12
C ILE A 149 -11.48 0.14 35.95
N THR A 150 -12.77 -0.20 36.09
CA THR A 150 -13.69 0.55 36.98
C THR A 150 -13.57 0.17 38.45
N GLY A 151 -13.01 -1.01 38.79
CA GLY A 151 -12.87 -1.48 40.17
C GLY A 151 -13.82 -2.63 40.54
N ASN A 152 -13.62 -3.20 41.74
CA ASN A 152 -14.25 -4.45 42.18
C ASN A 152 -15.02 -4.31 43.51
N ASN A 153 -15.49 -3.10 43.84
CA ASN A 153 -16.17 -2.85 45.12
C ASN A 153 -17.69 -3.08 45.02
N GLY A 154 -18.21 -3.38 43.83
CA GLY A 154 -19.65 -3.58 43.62
C GLY A 154 -20.47 -2.33 43.93
N THR A 155 -19.97 -1.15 43.58
CA THR A 155 -20.63 0.15 43.80
C THR A 155 -21.16 0.74 42.49
N ALA A 156 -21.91 1.83 42.57
CA ALA A 156 -22.40 2.59 41.41
C ALA A 156 -21.37 3.61 40.88
N THR A 157 -20.24 3.77 41.59
CA THR A 157 -19.20 4.76 41.27
C THR A 157 -17.93 4.02 40.86
N PRO A 158 -17.32 4.34 39.71
CA PRO A 158 -16.06 3.70 39.34
C PRO A 158 -14.90 4.23 40.20
N ALA A 159 -13.77 3.55 40.10
CA ALA A 159 -12.49 4.02 40.59
C ALA A 159 -12.17 5.41 39.99
N PRO A 160 -11.65 6.35 40.79
CA PRO A 160 -11.32 7.71 40.35
C PRO A 160 -10.36 7.75 39.14
N ASP A 161 -9.53 6.73 38.96
CA ASP A 161 -8.59 6.58 37.86
C ASP A 161 -9.24 6.82 36.48
N VAL A 162 -10.43 6.24 36.26
CA VAL A 162 -11.17 6.39 35.00
C VAL A 162 -11.98 7.69 34.91
N LEU A 163 -12.04 8.46 36.00
CA LEU A 163 -12.70 9.77 36.10
C LEU A 163 -11.73 10.94 35.92
N THR A 164 -10.46 10.67 35.60
CA THR A 164 -9.44 11.70 35.33
C THR A 164 -9.86 12.75 34.30
N PRO A 165 -10.59 12.44 33.20
CA PRO A 165 -11.11 13.48 32.31
C PRO A 165 -12.03 14.48 33.02
N LEU A 166 -12.90 14.00 33.92
CA LEU A 166 -13.80 14.86 34.70
C LEU A 166 -13.08 15.63 35.79
N MET A 167 -12.06 15.02 36.42
CA MET A 167 -11.24 15.72 37.41
C MET A 167 -10.59 16.95 36.82
N TYR A 168 -10.00 16.83 35.62
CA TYR A 168 -9.24 17.90 34.97
C TYR A 168 -10.07 18.75 33.98
N GLN A 169 -11.33 18.38 33.74
CA GLN A 169 -12.19 19.00 32.72
C GLN A 169 -11.56 18.92 31.32
N ASP A 170 -10.93 17.79 31.04
CA ASP A 170 -10.21 17.51 29.81
C ASP A 170 -10.99 16.48 28.98
N ALA A 171 -11.88 16.99 28.12
CA ALA A 171 -12.70 16.14 27.25
C ALA A 171 -11.87 15.44 26.16
N HIS A 172 -10.68 15.96 25.81
CA HIS A 172 -9.79 15.31 24.86
C HIS A 172 -9.21 14.03 25.45
N LEU A 173 -8.85 14.04 26.74
CA LEU A 173 -8.39 12.84 27.44
C LEU A 173 -9.40 11.69 27.38
N ALA A 174 -10.70 12.00 27.46
CA ALA A 174 -11.77 11.02 27.38
C ALA A 174 -11.82 10.30 26.03
N ARG A 175 -11.17 10.80 24.96
CA ARG A 175 -11.11 10.17 23.63
C ARG A 175 -10.10 9.03 23.56
N ASN A 176 -9.10 9.03 24.44
CA ASN A 176 -8.00 8.07 24.45
C ASN A 176 -8.00 7.20 25.71
N LEU A 177 -9.08 7.22 26.49
CA LEU A 177 -9.26 6.43 27.71
C LEU A 177 -10.52 5.57 27.59
N LEU A 178 -10.38 4.26 27.72
CA LEU A 178 -11.49 3.32 27.73
C LEU A 178 -11.61 2.66 29.10
N ALA A 179 -12.66 3.02 29.83
CA ALA A 179 -12.99 2.40 31.10
C ALA A 179 -13.63 1.02 30.86
N VAL A 180 -13.28 0.04 31.69
CA VAL A 180 -13.77 -1.33 31.53
C VAL A 180 -14.34 -1.84 32.85
N THR A 181 -15.65 -2.10 32.83
CA THR A 181 -16.33 -2.83 33.91
C THR A 181 -16.42 -4.32 33.60
N GLY A 182 -16.76 -5.10 34.62
CA GLY A 182 -16.91 -6.54 34.54
C GLY A 182 -18.37 -6.92 34.37
N VAL A 183 -18.59 -8.04 33.69
CA VAL A 183 -19.88 -8.74 33.70
C VAL A 183 -19.66 -10.23 33.90
N LEU A 184 -20.60 -10.89 34.55
CA LEU A 184 -20.71 -12.34 34.60
C LEU A 184 -21.95 -12.83 33.86
N GLU A 185 -21.84 -13.98 33.22
CA GLU A 185 -22.97 -14.65 32.56
C GLU A 185 -23.87 -15.41 33.56
N THR A 186 -23.36 -15.72 34.75
CA THR A 186 -24.09 -16.49 35.77
C THR A 186 -24.80 -15.58 36.78
N THR A 187 -26.07 -15.89 37.04
CA THR A 187 -26.91 -15.19 38.03
C THR A 187 -26.59 -15.59 39.48
N GLY A 188 -25.77 -16.62 39.70
CA GLY A 188 -25.43 -17.12 41.04
C GLY A 188 -24.69 -16.11 41.94
N TYR A 189 -24.17 -15.03 41.35
CA TYR A 189 -23.52 -13.94 42.07
C TYR A 189 -24.36 -12.66 42.12
N ASP A 190 -25.56 -12.66 41.55
CA ASP A 190 -26.43 -11.48 41.51
C ASP A 190 -26.83 -11.02 42.93
N LYS A 191 -27.00 -9.71 43.09
CA LYS A 191 -27.41 -9.09 44.34
C LYS A 191 -28.65 -8.22 44.10
N PRO A 192 -29.63 -8.21 45.02
CA PRO A 192 -30.71 -7.24 45.00
C PRO A 192 -30.18 -5.80 44.94
N GLY A 193 -30.88 -4.93 44.23
CA GLY A 193 -30.51 -3.54 43.99
C GLY A 193 -29.43 -3.35 42.92
N ARG A 194 -29.15 -4.38 42.10
CA ARG A 194 -28.15 -4.30 41.03
C ARG A 194 -28.57 -5.06 39.76
N PRO A 195 -28.10 -4.62 38.59
CA PRO A 195 -28.26 -5.37 37.34
C PRO A 195 -27.58 -6.74 37.38
N ALA A 196 -28.19 -7.73 36.71
CA ALA A 196 -27.65 -9.09 36.62
C ALA A 196 -26.23 -9.12 36.05
N GLY A 197 -25.34 -9.89 36.68
CA GLY A 197 -23.94 -10.05 36.32
C GLY A 197 -23.00 -8.94 36.81
N SER A 198 -23.51 -7.90 37.48
CA SER A 198 -22.72 -6.70 37.87
C SER A 198 -22.29 -6.66 39.35
N ALA A 199 -22.67 -7.66 40.15
CA ALA A 199 -22.65 -7.58 41.61
C ALA A 199 -21.27 -7.44 42.27
N MET A 200 -20.20 -7.85 41.57
CA MET A 200 -18.82 -7.78 42.05
C MET A 200 -18.04 -6.57 41.51
N PHE A 201 -18.57 -5.88 40.51
CA PHE A 201 -17.82 -4.89 39.74
C PHE A 201 -18.41 -3.51 39.96
N ASP A 202 -17.55 -2.50 40.02
CA ASP A 202 -18.05 -1.13 40.01
C ASP A 202 -18.63 -0.79 38.65
N ALA A 203 -19.78 -0.13 38.67
CA ALA A 203 -20.44 0.38 37.47
C ALA A 203 -19.56 1.40 36.74
N CYS A 204 -19.82 1.60 35.44
CA CYS A 204 -19.19 2.66 34.67
C CYS A 204 -19.47 4.07 35.24
N GLY A 205 -20.63 4.30 35.84
CA GLY A 205 -21.05 5.54 36.47
C GLY A 205 -20.80 6.77 35.60
N ALA A 206 -20.14 7.78 36.16
CA ALA A 206 -19.83 9.02 35.42
C ALA A 206 -18.87 8.83 34.23
N ALA A 207 -18.24 7.66 34.07
CA ALA A 207 -17.43 7.31 32.90
C ALA A 207 -18.21 6.60 31.79
N ALA A 208 -19.54 6.42 31.91
CA ALA A 208 -20.35 5.62 30.98
C ALA A 208 -20.16 5.96 29.49
N ALA A 209 -19.90 7.22 29.16
CA ALA A 209 -19.69 7.66 27.78
C ALA A 209 -18.41 7.09 27.13
N TRP A 210 -17.39 6.74 27.92
CA TRP A 210 -16.13 6.12 27.47
C TRP A 210 -15.88 4.78 28.17
N CYS A 211 -16.96 4.07 28.53
CA CYS A 211 -16.90 2.80 29.25
C CYS A 211 -17.63 1.69 28.49
N LEU A 212 -17.11 0.46 28.58
CA LEU A 212 -17.81 -0.74 28.16
C LEU A 212 -17.61 -1.88 29.16
N ALA A 213 -18.41 -2.93 29.06
CA ALA A 213 -18.30 -4.13 29.87
C ALA A 213 -17.59 -5.26 29.12
N ALA A 214 -16.85 -6.10 29.84
CA ALA A 214 -16.35 -7.37 29.31
C ALA A 214 -16.37 -8.44 30.41
N PRO A 215 -16.26 -9.74 30.06
CA PRO A 215 -16.24 -10.81 31.06
C PRO A 215 -15.18 -10.57 32.14
N GLY A 216 -15.64 -10.37 33.39
CA GLY A 216 -14.81 -9.99 34.53
C GLY A 216 -14.16 -11.18 35.23
N TYR A 217 -13.68 -12.17 34.47
CA TYR A 217 -13.02 -13.36 35.00
C TYR A 217 -11.92 -13.85 34.06
N SER A 218 -10.97 -14.62 34.58
CA SER A 218 -9.95 -15.34 33.81
C SER A 218 -9.89 -16.80 34.25
N ASP A 219 -9.96 -17.72 33.28
CA ASP A 219 -9.65 -19.13 33.47
C ASP A 219 -8.18 -19.36 33.14
N TYR A 220 -7.45 -19.97 34.06
CA TYR A 220 -6.02 -20.20 33.91
C TYR A 220 -5.57 -21.47 34.65
N VAL A 221 -4.40 -21.96 34.27
CA VAL A 221 -3.75 -23.08 34.97
C VAL A 221 -2.99 -22.53 36.18
N HIS A 222 -3.50 -22.76 37.39
CA HIS A 222 -2.82 -22.40 38.63
C HIS A 222 -1.71 -23.40 38.93
N GLN A 223 -0.48 -22.93 39.11
CA GLN A 223 0.66 -23.77 39.49
C GLN A 223 0.87 -23.74 41.01
N ASN A 224 0.71 -24.88 41.67
CA ASN A 224 0.88 -25.00 43.11
C ASN A 224 2.37 -25.02 43.48
N ALA A 225 2.67 -24.70 44.74
CA ALA A 225 4.04 -24.71 45.26
C ALA A 225 4.71 -26.10 45.23
N ASP A 226 3.92 -27.18 45.17
CA ASP A 226 4.39 -28.57 45.05
C ASP A 226 4.68 -28.99 43.60
N GLY A 227 4.54 -28.10 42.63
CA GLY A 227 4.75 -28.35 41.20
C GLY A 227 3.54 -28.95 40.48
N SER A 228 2.43 -29.22 41.17
CA SER A 228 1.17 -29.64 40.54
C SER A 228 0.44 -28.46 39.89
N ALA A 229 -0.44 -28.75 38.93
CA ALA A 229 -1.21 -27.74 38.20
C ALA A 229 -2.70 -28.06 38.22
N VAL A 230 -3.55 -27.05 38.45
CA VAL A 230 -5.01 -27.18 38.48
C VAL A 230 -5.68 -26.06 37.69
N ASN A 231 -6.85 -26.32 37.11
CA ASN A 231 -7.65 -25.25 36.50
C ASN A 231 -8.24 -24.37 37.61
N ALA A 232 -8.05 -23.07 37.48
CA ALA A 232 -8.56 -22.07 38.40
C ALA A 232 -9.29 -20.95 37.65
N ARG A 233 -10.18 -20.26 38.36
CA ARG A 233 -10.86 -19.06 37.87
C ARG A 233 -10.67 -17.93 38.88
N SER A 234 -10.23 -16.78 38.39
CA SER A 234 -10.16 -15.53 39.15
C SER A 234 -11.19 -14.54 38.63
N PHE A 235 -11.71 -13.68 39.51
CA PHE A 235 -12.74 -12.68 39.20
C PHE A 235 -12.22 -11.27 39.45
N GLY A 236 -12.60 -10.34 38.59
CA GLY A 236 -12.21 -8.93 38.66
C GLY A 236 -12.30 -8.22 37.31
N THR A 237 -12.57 -6.92 37.35
CA THR A 237 -12.42 -5.99 36.22
C THR A 237 -11.00 -6.02 35.63
N SER A 238 -10.00 -6.37 36.45
CA SER A 238 -8.62 -6.66 36.03
C SER A 238 -8.50 -7.70 34.90
N PHE A 239 -9.49 -8.60 34.76
CA PHE A 239 -9.56 -9.60 33.70
C PHE A 239 -10.51 -9.22 32.56
N ALA A 240 -11.32 -8.18 32.73
CA ALA A 240 -12.15 -7.59 31.67
C ALA A 240 -11.29 -6.67 30.78
N ALA A 241 -10.48 -5.79 31.38
CA ALA A 241 -9.58 -4.88 30.67
C ALA A 241 -8.66 -5.56 29.62
N PRO A 242 -7.93 -6.66 29.93
CA PRO A 242 -7.07 -7.31 28.95
C PRO A 242 -7.82 -7.87 27.74
N ARG A 243 -9.13 -8.13 27.83
CA ARG A 243 -9.95 -8.56 26.68
C ARG A 243 -10.21 -7.41 25.73
N VAL A 244 -10.50 -6.24 26.29
CA VAL A 244 -10.69 -5.00 25.53
C VAL A 244 -9.37 -4.58 24.89
N THR A 245 -8.27 -4.66 25.64
CA THR A 245 -6.91 -4.43 25.13
C THR A 245 -6.56 -5.39 23.99
N ALA A 246 -6.91 -6.68 24.11
CA ALA A 246 -6.70 -7.66 23.05
C ALA A 246 -7.49 -7.31 21.78
N ALA A 247 -8.76 -6.90 21.92
CA ALA A 247 -9.59 -6.45 20.78
C ALA A 247 -9.03 -5.17 20.14
N ALA A 248 -8.60 -4.20 20.94
CA ALA A 248 -7.93 -2.99 20.45
C ALA A 248 -6.66 -3.32 19.64
N SER A 249 -5.87 -4.29 20.11
CA SER A 249 -4.67 -4.76 19.41
C SER A 249 -5.00 -5.38 18.07
N GLN A 250 -5.99 -6.29 18.02
CA GLN A 250 -6.42 -6.90 16.76
C GLN A 250 -6.97 -5.85 15.78
N LEU A 251 -7.67 -4.84 16.30
CA LEU A 251 -8.19 -3.74 15.49
C LEU A 251 -7.06 -2.89 14.92
N LEU A 252 -6.05 -2.54 15.70
CA LEU A 252 -4.88 -1.81 15.22
C LEU A 252 -4.06 -2.63 14.21
N GLN A 253 -3.98 -3.95 14.37
CA GLN A 253 -3.38 -4.83 13.37
C GLN A 253 -4.16 -4.84 12.04
N ARG A 254 -5.49 -4.72 12.10
CA ARG A 254 -6.36 -4.66 10.93
C ARG A 254 -6.37 -3.28 10.27
N TYR A 255 -6.32 -2.22 11.07
CA TYR A 255 -6.34 -0.81 10.66
C TYR A 255 -5.18 -0.04 11.31
N PRO A 256 -3.94 -0.17 10.80
CA PRO A 256 -2.75 0.38 11.46
C PRO A 256 -2.72 1.91 11.60
N TRP A 257 -3.52 2.60 10.80
CA TRP A 257 -3.67 4.05 10.81
C TRP A 257 -4.60 4.57 11.92
N MET A 258 -5.40 3.71 12.57
CA MET A 258 -6.37 4.18 13.57
C MET A 258 -5.66 4.87 14.75
N SER A 259 -6.11 6.07 15.08
CA SER A 259 -5.76 6.76 16.33
C SER A 259 -6.35 6.02 17.55
N GLY A 260 -5.87 6.33 18.75
CA GLY A 260 -6.45 5.80 19.98
C GLY A 260 -7.94 6.10 20.11
N HIS A 261 -8.37 7.27 19.61
CA HIS A 261 -9.77 7.63 19.51
C HIS A 261 -10.55 6.78 18.51
N ASN A 262 -10.01 6.52 17.32
CA ASN A 262 -10.64 5.63 16.35
C ASN A 262 -10.81 4.21 16.92
N LEU A 263 -9.81 3.70 17.65
CA LEU A 263 -9.88 2.40 18.33
C LEU A 263 -10.99 2.41 19.39
N GLN A 264 -11.00 3.42 20.25
CA GLN A 264 -12.00 3.57 21.31
C GLN A 264 -13.42 3.64 20.73
N GLN A 265 -13.68 4.58 19.82
CA GLN A 265 -15.01 4.76 19.24
C GLN A 265 -15.48 3.49 18.51
N THR A 266 -14.58 2.80 17.81
CA THR A 266 -14.93 1.53 17.17
C THR A 266 -15.33 0.46 18.19
N LEU A 267 -14.57 0.29 19.28
CA LEU A 267 -14.88 -0.69 20.33
C LEU A 267 -16.20 -0.36 21.05
N LEU A 268 -16.42 0.91 21.41
CA LEU A 268 -17.64 1.38 22.07
C LEU A 268 -18.86 1.18 21.17
N THR A 269 -18.81 1.66 19.92
CA THR A 269 -19.97 1.67 19.01
C THR A 269 -20.29 0.31 18.41
N THR A 270 -19.41 -0.67 18.58
CA THR A 270 -19.67 -2.06 18.19
C THR A 270 -20.07 -2.95 19.37
N ALA A 271 -19.98 -2.46 20.60
CA ALA A 271 -20.43 -3.20 21.78
C ALA A 271 -21.89 -3.67 21.66
N THR A 272 -22.17 -4.84 22.22
CA THR A 272 -23.52 -5.38 22.30
C THR A 272 -24.22 -4.72 23.47
N TYR A 273 -25.19 -3.85 23.18
CA TYR A 273 -25.94 -3.14 24.21
C TYR A 273 -26.54 -4.10 25.24
N ARG A 274 -26.32 -3.81 26.53
CA ARG A 274 -26.85 -4.59 27.65
C ARG A 274 -27.62 -3.66 28.58
N SER A 275 -28.92 -3.88 28.72
CA SER A 275 -29.75 -3.07 29.63
C SER A 275 -29.32 -3.23 31.09
N ASP A 276 -29.39 -2.14 31.85
CA ASP A 276 -29.16 -2.14 33.30
C ASP A 276 -30.45 -1.97 34.13
N ALA A 277 -31.61 -2.21 33.51
CA ALA A 277 -32.89 -2.27 34.22
C ALA A 277 -32.88 -3.42 35.26
N HIS A 278 -33.31 -3.13 36.49
CA HIS A 278 -33.38 -4.09 37.60
C HIS A 278 -34.34 -3.61 38.67
N ASP A 279 -34.98 -4.50 39.44
CA ASP A 279 -35.83 -4.13 40.60
C ASP A 279 -36.85 -3.00 40.34
N ASN A 280 -37.50 -3.03 39.17
CA ASN A 280 -38.40 -1.98 38.67
C ASN A 280 -37.74 -0.61 38.41
N GLN A 281 -36.42 -0.49 38.51
CA GLN A 281 -35.66 0.63 37.97
C GLN A 281 -35.56 0.48 36.45
N PRO A 282 -35.92 1.52 35.68
CA PRO A 282 -35.75 1.51 34.25
C PRO A 282 -34.28 1.53 33.87
N ASP A 283 -34.01 1.17 32.61
CA ASP A 283 -32.70 1.33 32.00
C ASP A 283 -32.21 2.79 32.10
N SER A 284 -31.01 2.99 32.63
CA SER A 284 -30.43 4.31 32.88
C SER A 284 -29.92 4.99 31.60
N ALA A 285 -29.91 4.31 30.45
CA ALA A 285 -29.46 4.92 29.19
C ALA A 285 -30.20 6.22 28.85
N GLY A 286 -31.51 6.27 29.08
CA GLY A 286 -32.30 7.49 28.91
C GLY A 286 -32.20 8.10 27.50
N GLY A 287 -32.11 7.26 26.46
CA GLY A 287 -31.96 7.68 25.06
C GLY A 287 -30.51 7.84 24.57
N ARG A 288 -29.52 7.71 25.45
CA ARG A 288 -28.10 7.58 25.08
C ARG A 288 -27.83 6.16 24.55
N PRO A 289 -26.77 5.93 23.74
CA PRO A 289 -26.39 4.59 23.31
C PRO A 289 -25.68 3.76 24.41
N TYR A 290 -25.56 4.30 25.62
CA TYR A 290 -24.89 3.69 26.76
C TYR A 290 -25.67 3.96 28.06
N ASN A 291 -25.53 3.08 29.05
CA ASN A 291 -26.11 3.22 30.39
C ASN A 291 -25.04 3.33 31.49
N ASP A 292 -25.47 3.70 32.70
CA ASP A 292 -24.56 4.02 33.80
C ASP A 292 -23.90 2.77 34.40
N THR A 293 -24.44 1.57 34.19
CA THR A 293 -23.83 0.33 34.72
C THR A 293 -22.79 -0.27 33.77
N PHE A 294 -23.20 -0.60 32.56
CA PHE A 294 -22.42 -1.35 31.58
C PHE A 294 -21.79 -0.45 30.50
N GLY A 295 -22.02 0.87 30.58
CA GLY A 295 -21.57 1.79 29.54
C GLY A 295 -22.23 1.45 28.22
N TRP A 296 -21.43 1.31 27.17
CA TRP A 296 -21.91 0.94 25.83
C TRP A 296 -22.38 -0.51 25.70
N GLY A 297 -22.22 -1.31 26.76
CA GLY A 297 -22.58 -2.72 26.77
C GLY A 297 -21.36 -3.63 26.67
N GLU A 298 -21.57 -4.87 26.25
CA GLU A 298 -20.54 -5.90 26.26
C GLU A 298 -19.62 -5.84 25.03
N LEU A 299 -18.32 -6.01 25.24
CA LEU A 299 -17.31 -6.06 24.17
C LEU A 299 -17.73 -7.04 23.06
N ASN A 300 -17.78 -6.54 21.83
CA ASN A 300 -17.99 -7.35 20.64
C ASN A 300 -16.77 -7.26 19.71
N ALA A 301 -15.73 -8.03 20.03
CA ALA A 301 -14.46 -7.99 19.29
C ALA A 301 -14.65 -8.32 17.80
N ALA A 302 -15.48 -9.31 17.47
CA ALA A 302 -15.73 -9.72 16.09
C ALA A 302 -16.39 -8.61 15.24
N LYS A 303 -17.36 -7.88 15.82
CA LYS A 303 -18.00 -6.74 15.15
C LYS A 303 -17.04 -5.55 15.03
N SER A 304 -16.17 -5.31 16.01
CA SER A 304 -15.17 -4.22 15.95
C SER A 304 -14.22 -4.35 14.76
N LEU A 305 -13.83 -5.59 14.39
CA LEU A 305 -12.94 -5.84 13.26
C LEU A 305 -13.56 -5.51 11.89
N GLN A 306 -14.89 -5.32 11.84
CA GLN A 306 -15.64 -4.91 10.65
C GLN A 306 -15.73 -3.38 10.48
N GLY A 307 -15.08 -2.60 11.36
CA GLY A 307 -15.12 -1.14 11.38
C GLY A 307 -16.05 -0.58 12.46
N PRO A 308 -16.25 0.75 12.53
CA PRO A 308 -17.14 1.38 13.51
C PRO A 308 -18.60 0.92 13.33
N GLY A 309 -19.39 0.93 14.41
CA GLY A 309 -20.83 0.66 14.35
C GLY A 309 -21.68 1.94 14.32
N GLN A 310 -21.09 3.06 14.76
CA GLN A 310 -21.75 4.35 14.82
C GLN A 310 -20.71 5.49 14.72
N PHE A 311 -21.07 6.59 14.08
CA PHE A 311 -20.37 7.87 14.20
C PHE A 311 -21.07 8.71 15.27
N TRP A 312 -20.41 8.89 16.42
CA TRP A 312 -21.01 9.46 17.62
C TRP A 312 -20.12 10.54 18.24
N ALA A 313 -20.76 11.57 18.79
CA ALA A 313 -20.17 12.76 19.41
C ALA A 313 -19.39 13.68 18.45
N GLU A 314 -18.54 13.11 17.60
CA GLU A 314 -17.81 13.81 16.54
C GLU A 314 -17.73 13.01 15.24
N ASP A 315 -17.31 13.68 14.17
CA ASP A 315 -17.11 13.04 12.87
C ASP A 315 -15.96 12.04 12.97
N PHE A 316 -16.09 10.90 12.31
CA PHE A 316 -15.06 9.88 12.30
C PHE A 316 -13.99 10.24 11.28
N HIS A 317 -12.78 10.55 11.76
CA HIS A 317 -11.64 10.87 10.90
C HIS A 317 -10.86 9.61 10.50
N ALA A 318 -10.99 9.24 9.24
CA ALA A 318 -10.20 8.20 8.59
C ALA A 318 -8.97 8.82 7.90
N SER A 319 -7.91 9.06 8.67
CA SER A 319 -6.65 9.62 8.18
C SER A 319 -5.74 8.53 7.60
N LEU A 320 -5.84 8.28 6.30
CA LEU A 320 -5.07 7.23 5.65
C LEU A 320 -3.73 7.76 5.11
N ASP A 321 -2.67 6.97 5.30
CA ASP A 321 -1.39 7.21 4.61
C ASP A 321 -1.39 6.44 3.28
N ALA A 322 -1.54 5.13 3.34
CA ALA A 322 -1.63 4.22 2.20
C ALA A 322 -2.51 3.00 2.53
N GLY A 323 -2.66 2.08 1.60
CA GLY A 323 -3.31 0.78 1.81
C GLY A 323 -4.80 0.76 1.50
N ARG A 324 -5.44 -0.41 1.63
CA ARG A 324 -6.86 -0.62 1.34
C ARG A 324 -7.56 -1.22 2.55
N TYR A 325 -8.60 -0.54 3.02
CA TYR A 325 -9.37 -0.90 4.21
C TYR A 325 -10.86 -1.01 3.88
N VAL A 326 -11.58 -1.85 4.60
CA VAL A 326 -13.00 -2.11 4.38
C VAL A 326 -13.74 -1.96 5.70
N PHE A 327 -14.75 -1.10 5.73
CA PHE A 327 -15.77 -1.08 6.78
C PHE A 327 -17.03 -1.78 6.25
N SER A 328 -17.40 -2.88 6.89
CA SER A 328 -18.51 -3.73 6.49
C SER A 328 -19.70 -3.70 7.44
N ASN A 329 -19.57 -3.05 8.59
CA ASN A 329 -20.72 -2.80 9.47
C ASN A 329 -21.72 -1.83 8.81
N ASP A 330 -22.99 -1.95 9.19
CA ASP A 330 -23.98 -0.90 8.96
C ASP A 330 -23.73 0.22 9.98
N ILE A 331 -23.21 1.35 9.51
CA ILE A 331 -22.83 2.46 10.39
C ILE A 331 -24.02 3.40 10.58
N THR A 332 -24.33 3.73 11.83
CA THR A 332 -25.41 4.67 12.21
C THR A 332 -24.84 5.94 12.85
N GLY A 333 -25.69 6.86 13.34
CA GLY A 333 -25.28 8.00 14.14
C GLY A 333 -25.60 9.36 13.51
N ASP A 334 -25.40 10.42 14.28
CA ASP A 334 -25.66 11.80 13.89
C ASP A 334 -24.45 12.48 13.22
N ARG A 335 -23.28 11.83 13.27
CA ARG A 335 -22.01 12.37 12.78
C ARG A 335 -21.57 11.77 11.44
N GLY A 336 -20.60 12.41 10.82
CA GLY A 336 -20.13 12.12 9.48
C GLY A 336 -18.85 11.31 9.43
N LEU A 337 -18.36 11.11 8.21
CA LEU A 337 -17.06 10.52 7.90
C LEU A 337 -16.19 11.58 7.26
N VAL A 338 -14.96 11.75 7.74
CA VAL A 338 -13.93 12.54 7.07
C VAL A 338 -12.83 11.60 6.62
N LEU A 339 -12.64 11.46 5.31
CA LEU A 339 -11.51 10.73 4.72
C LEU A 339 -10.44 11.74 4.32
N ASP A 340 -9.32 11.70 5.04
CA ASP A 340 -8.18 12.59 4.89
C ASP A 340 -6.86 11.79 4.98
N GLY A 341 -5.75 12.45 5.32
CA GLY A 341 -4.42 11.86 5.48
C GLY A 341 -3.45 12.16 4.34
N ALA A 342 -2.32 11.45 4.29
CA ALA A 342 -1.30 11.65 3.27
C ALA A 342 -1.75 11.05 1.92
N GLU A 343 -1.29 11.66 0.83
CA GLU A 343 -1.74 11.33 -0.53
C GLU A 343 -0.96 10.16 -1.16
N HIS A 344 -0.88 9.01 -0.47
CA HIS A 344 -0.19 7.82 -0.99
C HIS A 344 -1.16 6.71 -1.45
N ASN A 345 -2.25 7.12 -2.11
CA ASN A 345 -3.26 6.22 -2.69
C ASN A 345 -3.95 5.29 -1.68
N GLY A 346 -4.24 5.79 -0.48
CA GLY A 346 -5.11 5.11 0.48
C GLY A 346 -6.52 4.90 -0.07
N VAL A 347 -7.14 3.77 0.28
CA VAL A 347 -8.49 3.41 -0.12
C VAL A 347 -9.30 2.97 1.10
N LEU A 348 -10.42 3.64 1.36
CA LEU A 348 -11.44 3.18 2.29
C LEU A 348 -12.66 2.71 1.51
N GLN A 349 -13.14 1.50 1.79
CA GLN A 349 -14.32 0.93 1.17
C GLN A 349 -15.44 0.77 2.20
N LEU A 350 -16.62 1.32 1.92
CA LEU A 350 -17.84 1.13 2.70
C LEU A 350 -18.76 0.12 1.99
N THR A 351 -18.95 -1.05 2.60
CA THR A 351 -19.80 -2.12 2.02
C THR A 351 -21.14 -2.27 2.73
N GLY A 352 -21.29 -1.74 3.95
CA GLY A 352 -22.55 -1.77 4.70
C GLY A 352 -23.61 -0.82 4.17
N ASN A 353 -24.84 -0.98 4.65
CA ASN A 353 -25.93 -0.04 4.45
C ASN A 353 -25.89 1.02 5.56
N ASN A 354 -25.15 2.10 5.32
CA ASN A 354 -24.86 3.10 6.33
C ASN A 354 -25.98 4.16 6.40
N HIS A 355 -26.45 4.43 7.61
CA HIS A 355 -27.56 5.33 7.92
C HIS A 355 -27.13 6.51 8.81
N TYR A 356 -25.84 6.78 8.94
CA TYR A 356 -25.37 7.98 9.62
C TYR A 356 -25.84 9.24 8.89
N GLN A 357 -26.10 10.31 9.66
CA GLN A 357 -26.74 11.53 9.16
C GLN A 357 -25.75 12.66 8.85
N GLY A 358 -24.53 12.59 9.39
CA GLY A 358 -23.51 13.61 9.14
C GLY A 358 -22.92 13.50 7.73
N LEU A 359 -22.24 14.58 7.32
CA LEU A 359 -21.66 14.72 5.98
C LEU A 359 -20.52 13.71 5.76
N THR A 360 -20.49 13.06 4.60
CA THR A 360 -19.30 12.34 4.13
C THR A 360 -18.37 13.30 3.40
N GLN A 361 -17.19 13.56 3.95
CA GLN A 361 -16.18 14.45 3.37
C GLN A 361 -14.98 13.62 2.89
N VAL A 362 -14.58 13.82 1.64
CA VAL A 362 -13.40 13.19 1.06
C VAL A 362 -12.46 14.29 0.58
N THR A 363 -11.42 14.57 1.35
CA THR A 363 -10.45 15.65 1.07
C THR A 363 -9.13 15.14 0.51
N ALA A 364 -8.79 13.88 0.80
CA ALA A 364 -7.67 13.13 0.25
C ALA A 364 -8.06 11.66 0.10
N ASN A 365 -7.21 10.86 -0.56
CA ASN A 365 -7.38 9.42 -0.72
C ASN A 365 -8.69 9.03 -1.47
N THR A 366 -8.99 7.73 -1.55
CA THR A 366 -10.15 7.21 -2.29
C THR A 366 -11.19 6.61 -1.37
N LEU A 367 -12.43 7.10 -1.43
CA LEU A 367 -13.60 6.47 -0.84
C LEU A 367 -14.35 5.64 -1.90
N LEU A 368 -14.51 4.35 -1.66
CA LEU A 368 -15.36 3.46 -2.46
C LEU A 368 -16.64 3.13 -1.71
N ILE A 369 -17.77 3.59 -2.24
CA ILE A 369 -19.10 3.26 -1.71
C ILE A 369 -19.64 2.09 -2.52
N GLU A 370 -19.61 0.89 -1.95
CA GLU A 370 -20.23 -0.31 -2.57
C GLU A 370 -21.58 -0.66 -1.93
N GLY A 371 -21.79 -0.27 -0.67
CA GLY A 371 -23.07 -0.36 0.00
C GLY A 371 -23.91 0.89 -0.22
N ALA A 372 -24.32 1.53 0.87
CA ALA A 372 -25.02 2.81 0.80
C ALA A 372 -24.56 3.77 1.90
N ILE A 373 -24.71 5.07 1.64
CA ILE A 373 -24.71 6.12 2.66
C ILE A 373 -26.03 6.88 2.58
N ALA A 374 -26.58 7.29 3.72
CA ALA A 374 -27.87 7.98 3.76
C ALA A 374 -27.77 9.49 3.49
N GLY A 375 -26.73 10.13 4.02
CA GLY A 375 -26.54 11.58 3.97
C GLY A 375 -25.87 12.11 2.70
N ASP A 376 -25.53 13.40 2.77
CA ASP A 376 -24.80 14.12 1.74
C ASP A 376 -23.32 13.71 1.68
N ALA A 377 -22.70 13.92 0.52
CA ALA A 377 -21.27 13.72 0.30
C ALA A 377 -20.62 14.93 -0.38
N ARG A 378 -19.37 15.22 0.00
CA ARG A 378 -18.53 16.24 -0.61
C ARG A 378 -17.15 15.69 -0.90
N VAL A 379 -16.70 15.89 -2.14
CA VAL A 379 -15.33 15.57 -2.57
C VAL A 379 -14.61 16.88 -2.85
N SER A 380 -13.37 17.01 -2.38
CA SER A 380 -12.55 18.22 -2.57
C SER A 380 -11.06 17.87 -2.53
N GLY A 381 -10.21 18.81 -2.95
CA GLY A 381 -8.76 18.61 -2.92
C GLY A 381 -8.34 17.43 -3.81
N SER A 382 -7.46 16.57 -3.29
CA SER A 382 -7.04 15.33 -3.96
C SER A 382 -7.98 14.15 -3.74
N GLY A 383 -9.06 14.37 -2.99
CA GLY A 383 -10.07 13.37 -2.67
C GLY A 383 -10.71 12.75 -3.89
N LYS A 384 -10.93 11.43 -3.83
CA LYS A 384 -11.57 10.64 -4.88
C LYS A 384 -12.75 9.86 -4.32
N LEU A 385 -13.89 9.89 -5.00
CA LEU A 385 -15.06 9.07 -4.65
C LEU A 385 -15.42 8.17 -5.82
N GLY A 386 -15.84 6.94 -5.55
CA GLY A 386 -16.35 6.01 -6.55
C GLY A 386 -17.07 4.83 -5.91
N GLY A 387 -17.21 3.75 -6.68
CA GLY A 387 -17.90 2.52 -6.27
C GLY A 387 -19.18 2.28 -7.06
N SER A 388 -19.91 1.22 -6.70
CA SER A 388 -21.17 0.81 -7.35
C SER A 388 -22.42 1.02 -6.49
N GLY A 389 -22.24 1.59 -5.30
CA GLY A 389 -23.27 1.77 -4.28
C GLY A 389 -24.15 3.00 -4.46
N ARG A 390 -24.84 3.37 -3.38
CA ARG A 390 -25.83 4.47 -3.36
C ARG A 390 -25.47 5.58 -2.38
N ILE A 391 -25.63 6.83 -2.81
CA ILE A 391 -25.63 8.04 -1.99
C ILE A 391 -27.08 8.51 -1.88
N GLY A 392 -27.63 8.52 -0.65
CA GLY A 392 -29.01 8.92 -0.39
C GLY A 392 -29.22 10.44 -0.47
N GLY A 393 -28.20 11.23 -0.14
CA GLY A 393 -28.23 12.69 -0.22
C GLY A 393 -27.65 13.25 -1.52
N ASN A 394 -27.24 14.52 -1.43
CA ASN A 394 -26.60 15.27 -2.49
C ASN A 394 -25.10 14.92 -2.59
N LEU A 395 -24.52 15.06 -3.78
CA LEU A 395 -23.07 14.95 -4.00
C LEU A 395 -22.51 16.22 -4.61
N ILE A 396 -21.57 16.86 -3.91
CA ILE A 396 -20.79 17.99 -4.42
C ILE A 396 -19.38 17.51 -4.79
N ASN A 397 -18.99 17.72 -6.04
CA ASN A 397 -17.69 17.33 -6.57
C ASN A 397 -16.80 18.55 -6.88
N GLN A 398 -15.81 18.78 -6.02
CA GLN A 398 -14.67 19.71 -6.18
C GLN A 398 -13.32 18.96 -6.17
N GLY A 399 -13.34 17.64 -6.31
CA GLY A 399 -12.15 16.79 -6.39
C GLY A 399 -12.33 15.87 -7.58
N THR A 400 -12.27 14.55 -7.37
CA THR A 400 -12.55 13.58 -8.43
C THR A 400 -13.67 12.62 -8.05
N VAL A 401 -14.68 12.49 -8.91
CA VAL A 401 -15.71 11.44 -8.79
C VAL A 401 -15.55 10.47 -9.95
N ASN A 402 -15.54 9.17 -9.67
CA ASN A 402 -15.62 8.12 -10.68
C ASN A 402 -17.07 7.65 -10.78
N SER A 403 -17.56 7.50 -12.01
CA SER A 403 -18.92 7.06 -12.28
C SER A 403 -19.17 5.62 -11.79
N GLY A 404 -20.45 5.30 -11.56
CA GLY A 404 -20.91 4.00 -11.06
C GLY A 404 -21.75 4.10 -9.81
N VAL A 405 -21.51 5.09 -8.97
CA VAL A 405 -22.38 5.39 -7.83
C VAL A 405 -23.72 5.95 -8.32
N ARG A 406 -24.79 5.60 -7.59
CA ARG A 406 -26.11 6.18 -7.78
C ARG A 406 -26.36 7.25 -6.73
N ILE A 407 -26.78 8.44 -7.17
CA ILE A 407 -27.07 9.60 -6.31
C ILE A 407 -28.58 9.80 -6.31
N GLU A 408 -29.22 9.73 -5.13
CA GLU A 408 -30.66 9.97 -5.01
C GLU A 408 -31.00 11.46 -4.88
N GLY A 409 -30.08 12.28 -4.35
CA GLY A 409 -30.21 13.73 -4.33
C GLY A 409 -29.72 14.41 -5.61
N ASP A 410 -29.31 15.66 -5.47
CA ASP A 410 -28.73 16.46 -6.54
C ASP A 410 -27.22 16.19 -6.68
N TYR A 411 -26.73 16.35 -7.91
CA TYR A 411 -25.30 16.30 -8.22
C TYR A 411 -24.80 17.69 -8.63
N GLN A 412 -23.75 18.16 -7.98
CA GLN A 412 -23.09 19.41 -8.34
C GLN A 412 -21.63 19.15 -8.70
N GLN A 413 -21.33 19.25 -9.99
CA GLN A 413 -19.96 19.34 -10.49
C GLN A 413 -19.50 20.79 -10.41
N ALA A 414 -18.42 21.06 -9.68
CA ALA A 414 -17.80 22.38 -9.63
C ALA A 414 -16.77 22.58 -10.74
N ALA A 415 -16.40 23.84 -10.98
CA ALA A 415 -15.44 24.26 -12.02
C ALA A 415 -14.04 23.63 -11.86
N ASP A 416 -13.64 23.34 -10.62
CA ASP A 416 -12.38 22.72 -10.24
C ASP A 416 -12.46 21.20 -10.09
N GLY A 417 -13.67 20.63 -10.15
CA GLY A 417 -13.87 19.19 -10.05
C GLY A 417 -13.63 18.46 -11.37
N THR A 418 -13.37 17.15 -11.27
CA THR A 418 -13.33 16.21 -12.39
C THR A 418 -14.34 15.07 -12.20
N LEU A 419 -15.15 14.80 -13.21
CA LEU A 419 -15.93 13.55 -13.31
C LEU A 419 -15.22 12.60 -14.26
N ASN A 420 -14.78 11.45 -13.75
CA ASN A 420 -14.29 10.35 -14.56
C ASN A 420 -15.44 9.43 -14.92
N VAL A 421 -15.69 9.23 -16.21
CA VAL A 421 -16.69 8.26 -16.69
C VAL A 421 -16.00 7.21 -17.53
N THR A 422 -16.12 5.97 -17.10
CA THR A 422 -15.90 4.81 -17.96
C THR A 422 -17.20 4.54 -18.71
N LEU A 423 -17.12 4.42 -20.04
CA LEU A 423 -18.26 3.99 -20.86
C LEU A 423 -18.88 2.71 -20.26
N THR A 424 -20.16 2.43 -20.52
CA THR A 424 -20.97 1.36 -19.88
C THR A 424 -21.28 1.52 -18.39
N ASN A 425 -20.67 2.48 -17.69
CA ASN A 425 -20.95 2.76 -16.28
C ASN A 425 -21.38 4.23 -16.06
N PRO A 426 -22.59 4.64 -16.51
CA PRO A 426 -23.04 6.02 -16.40
C PRO A 426 -23.22 6.46 -14.95
N LEU A 427 -22.99 7.75 -14.68
CA LEU A 427 -23.43 8.37 -13.43
C LEU A 427 -24.96 8.52 -13.45
N ARG A 428 -25.63 8.01 -12.40
CA ARG A 428 -27.10 8.08 -12.29
C ARG A 428 -27.47 9.01 -11.14
N VAL A 429 -28.21 10.07 -11.47
CA VAL A 429 -28.66 11.10 -10.54
C VAL A 429 -30.19 11.12 -10.57
N SER A 430 -30.86 10.92 -9.43
CA SER A 430 -32.33 11.03 -9.35
C SER A 430 -32.75 12.51 -9.32
N GLY A 431 -32.01 13.38 -8.62
CA GLY A 431 -32.19 14.82 -8.61
C GLY A 431 -31.62 15.55 -9.83
N ARG A 432 -31.42 16.86 -9.70
CA ARG A 432 -30.83 17.74 -10.72
C ARG A 432 -29.32 17.54 -10.79
N ALA A 433 -28.75 17.58 -11.99
CA ALA A 433 -27.30 17.62 -12.17
C ALA A 433 -26.85 18.99 -12.71
N THR A 434 -26.03 19.70 -11.93
CA THR A 434 -25.37 20.94 -12.36
C THR A 434 -23.94 20.63 -12.80
N LEU A 435 -23.58 21.03 -14.02
CA LEU A 435 -22.35 20.63 -14.71
C LEU A 435 -21.45 21.85 -14.98
N ASP A 436 -20.17 21.70 -14.65
CA ASP A 436 -19.06 22.61 -14.94
C ASP A 436 -17.75 21.80 -14.96
N GLY A 437 -16.58 22.44 -15.02
CA GLY A 437 -15.28 21.80 -14.82
C GLY A 437 -14.97 20.75 -15.88
N THR A 438 -14.35 19.65 -15.45
CA THR A 438 -13.77 18.65 -16.37
C THR A 438 -14.55 17.35 -16.37
N LEU A 439 -14.82 16.82 -17.56
CA LEU A 439 -15.23 15.44 -17.79
C LEU A 439 -14.07 14.66 -18.40
N SER A 440 -13.59 13.64 -17.70
CA SER A 440 -12.60 12.69 -18.21
C SER A 440 -13.30 11.43 -18.69
N LEU A 441 -13.16 11.10 -19.96
CA LEU A 441 -13.76 9.93 -20.60
C LEU A 441 -12.71 8.88 -20.87
N ALA A 442 -12.96 7.68 -20.35
CA ALA A 442 -12.14 6.50 -20.60
C ALA A 442 -12.96 5.40 -21.30
N PRO A 443 -12.33 4.58 -22.15
CA PRO A 443 -12.99 3.44 -22.77
C PRO A 443 -13.42 2.38 -21.74
N PRO A 444 -14.47 1.59 -22.01
CA PRO A 444 -14.98 0.55 -21.12
C PRO A 444 -14.06 -0.66 -21.21
N SER A 445 -13.28 -0.94 -20.17
CA SER A 445 -12.15 -1.88 -20.18
C SER A 445 -11.03 -1.43 -21.13
N ALA A 446 -9.83 -1.99 -21.04
CA ALA A 446 -8.76 -1.80 -22.05
C ALA A 446 -9.13 -2.38 -23.44
N GLY A 447 -10.40 -2.35 -23.81
CA GLY A 447 -10.93 -2.71 -25.10
C GLY A 447 -10.63 -1.62 -26.13
N TYR A 448 -10.27 -2.07 -27.32
CA TYR A 448 -9.94 -1.20 -28.43
C TYR A 448 -11.19 -0.47 -28.96
N VAL A 449 -11.14 0.87 -28.97
CA VAL A 449 -12.22 1.72 -29.46
C VAL A 449 -11.90 2.22 -30.86
N VAL A 450 -12.82 2.00 -31.80
CA VAL A 450 -12.81 2.64 -33.12
C VAL A 450 -13.70 3.88 -33.09
N GLN A 451 -14.97 3.65 -32.75
CA GLN A 451 -15.99 4.64 -32.53
C GLN A 451 -17.01 4.04 -31.55
N GLN A 452 -17.33 4.74 -30.48
CA GLN A 452 -18.33 4.31 -29.50
C GLN A 452 -19.13 5.51 -28.99
N GLN A 453 -20.43 5.32 -28.79
CA GLN A 453 -21.32 6.32 -28.23
C GLN A 453 -22.09 5.72 -27.06
N GLU A 454 -22.11 6.39 -25.92
CA GLU A 454 -22.84 5.94 -24.73
C GLU A 454 -23.42 7.13 -23.96
N THR A 455 -24.43 6.83 -23.15
CA THR A 455 -24.87 7.78 -22.12
C THR A 455 -23.87 7.75 -20.97
N LEU A 456 -23.39 8.92 -20.56
CA LEU A 456 -22.36 9.11 -19.53
C LEU A 456 -22.97 9.51 -18.20
N LEU A 457 -24.05 10.29 -18.24
CA LEU A 457 -24.76 10.80 -17.09
C LEU A 457 -26.25 10.87 -17.42
N THR A 458 -27.10 10.41 -16.50
CA THR A 458 -28.55 10.60 -16.56
C THR A 458 -29.01 11.28 -15.27
N SER A 459 -29.85 12.32 -15.42
CA SER A 459 -30.43 13.09 -14.31
C SER A 459 -31.96 13.12 -14.39
N GLY A 460 -32.62 12.62 -13.35
CA GLY A 460 -34.09 12.66 -13.24
C GLY A 460 -34.65 14.06 -13.06
N GLY A 461 -33.96 14.93 -12.32
CA GLY A 461 -34.31 16.34 -12.10
C GLY A 461 -33.86 17.31 -13.20
N GLY A 462 -33.21 16.79 -14.24
CA GLY A 462 -32.74 17.53 -15.42
C GLY A 462 -31.31 18.10 -15.28
N LEU A 463 -30.75 18.47 -16.43
CA LEU A 463 -29.40 19.05 -16.52
C LEU A 463 -29.40 20.57 -16.46
N ASN A 464 -28.37 21.13 -15.82
CA ASN A 464 -28.07 22.56 -15.84
C ASN A 464 -26.57 22.77 -16.09
N GLY A 465 -26.20 23.60 -17.07
CA GLY A 465 -24.80 23.80 -17.46
C GLY A 465 -24.23 22.69 -18.34
N GLN A 466 -22.93 22.78 -18.63
CA GLN A 466 -22.17 21.85 -19.47
C GLN A 466 -20.75 21.72 -18.89
N PHE A 467 -20.04 20.64 -19.23
CA PHE A 467 -18.64 20.51 -18.85
C PHE A 467 -17.82 21.53 -19.64
N SER A 468 -16.99 22.28 -18.92
CA SER A 468 -16.09 23.30 -19.50
C SER A 468 -14.93 22.66 -20.28
N GLN A 469 -14.53 21.44 -19.90
CA GLN A 469 -13.45 20.68 -20.56
C GLN A 469 -13.81 19.20 -20.70
N ILE A 470 -13.42 18.62 -21.84
CA ILE A 470 -13.54 17.18 -22.10
C ILE A 470 -12.13 16.61 -22.31
N ASN A 471 -11.73 15.66 -21.47
CA ASN A 471 -10.46 14.96 -21.58
C ASN A 471 -10.71 13.50 -21.98
N THR A 472 -10.00 13.01 -23.00
CA THR A 472 -10.15 11.64 -23.52
C THR A 472 -8.83 10.88 -23.66
N GLY A 473 -7.75 11.43 -23.10
CA GLY A 473 -6.39 10.93 -23.32
C GLY A 473 -5.81 11.32 -24.68
N VAL A 474 -4.67 10.72 -25.03
CA VAL A 474 -3.86 11.13 -26.19
C VAL A 474 -4.42 10.62 -27.52
N PHE A 475 -4.78 9.34 -27.57
CA PHE A 475 -5.06 8.62 -28.82
C PHE A 475 -6.55 8.49 -29.13
N LEU A 476 -7.40 9.10 -28.31
CA LEU A 476 -8.84 9.17 -28.53
C LEU A 476 -9.29 10.64 -28.62
N GLU A 477 -10.35 10.85 -29.37
CA GLU A 477 -11.07 12.10 -29.47
C GLU A 477 -12.46 11.91 -28.88
N GLY A 478 -12.87 12.85 -28.01
CA GLY A 478 -14.19 12.86 -27.39
C GLY A 478 -15.04 14.02 -27.85
N SER A 479 -16.31 13.76 -28.07
CA SER A 479 -17.33 14.81 -28.10
C SER A 479 -18.48 14.45 -27.17
N VAL A 480 -19.18 15.46 -26.67
CA VAL A 480 -20.35 15.28 -25.83
C VAL A 480 -21.53 16.07 -26.37
N SER A 481 -22.72 15.53 -26.18
CA SER A 481 -24.00 16.16 -26.50
C SER A 481 -24.90 16.10 -25.27
N TYR A 482 -25.79 17.09 -25.17
CA TYR A 482 -26.65 17.29 -24.01
C TYR A 482 -28.10 17.32 -24.46
N ASP A 483 -28.96 16.58 -23.76
CA ASP A 483 -30.40 16.77 -23.79
C ASP A 483 -30.92 17.24 -22.41
N ALA A 484 -32.23 17.26 -22.21
CA ALA A 484 -32.82 17.72 -20.94
C ALA A 484 -32.38 16.89 -19.71
N HIS A 485 -32.02 15.62 -19.91
CA HIS A 485 -31.76 14.64 -18.85
C HIS A 485 -30.43 13.88 -19.00
N ASN A 486 -29.82 13.87 -20.19
CA ASN A 486 -28.66 13.01 -20.49
C ASN A 486 -27.47 13.80 -21.04
N VAL A 487 -26.29 13.34 -20.63
CA VAL A 487 -25.02 13.63 -21.30
C VAL A 487 -24.64 12.40 -22.11
N THR A 488 -24.57 12.52 -23.42
CA THR A 488 -24.15 11.44 -24.32
C THR A 488 -22.76 11.75 -24.86
N GLY A 489 -21.82 10.84 -24.61
CA GLY A 489 -20.44 10.95 -25.08
C GLY A 489 -20.21 10.10 -26.31
N GLN A 490 -19.34 10.56 -27.19
CA GLN A 490 -18.78 9.81 -28.30
C GLN A 490 -17.26 9.80 -28.17
N LEU A 491 -16.66 8.62 -28.32
CA LEU A 491 -15.22 8.41 -28.37
C LEU A 491 -14.84 7.85 -29.73
N THR A 492 -13.88 8.46 -30.39
CA THR A 492 -13.32 8.00 -31.68
C THR A 492 -11.81 7.89 -31.60
N ARG A 493 -11.25 6.90 -32.30
CA ARG A 493 -9.80 6.76 -32.40
C ARG A 493 -9.19 7.92 -33.20
N LYS A 494 -8.09 8.48 -32.69
CA LYS A 494 -7.22 9.39 -33.45
C LYS A 494 -6.18 8.61 -34.24
N ASN A 495 -5.75 9.17 -35.37
CA ASN A 495 -4.58 8.67 -36.06
C ASN A 495 -3.34 8.79 -35.15
N THR A 496 -2.59 7.70 -35.00
CA THR A 496 -1.47 7.64 -34.05
C THR A 496 -0.34 8.59 -34.42
N ALA A 497 -0.06 8.78 -35.71
CA ALA A 497 0.98 9.69 -36.18
C ALA A 497 0.58 11.15 -35.96
N ASP A 498 -0.67 11.50 -36.31
CA ASP A 498 -1.19 12.85 -36.10
C ASP A 498 -1.24 13.20 -34.60
N ALA A 499 -1.63 12.24 -33.75
CA ALA A 499 -1.60 12.42 -32.30
C ALA A 499 -0.17 12.60 -31.78
N ALA A 500 0.81 11.82 -32.26
CA ALA A 500 2.21 11.98 -31.89
C ALA A 500 2.77 13.35 -32.33
N ASP A 501 2.43 13.82 -33.54
CA ASP A 501 2.79 15.15 -34.03
C ASP A 501 2.19 16.26 -33.17
N ALA A 502 0.91 16.16 -32.81
CA ALA A 502 0.23 17.13 -31.95
C ALA A 502 0.85 17.23 -30.54
N LEU A 503 1.48 16.15 -30.06
CA LEU A 503 2.22 16.10 -28.80
C LEU A 503 3.68 16.58 -28.91
N GLY A 504 4.13 16.98 -30.11
CA GLY A 504 5.52 17.38 -30.36
C GLY A 504 6.52 16.22 -30.33
N ILE A 505 6.07 14.98 -30.59
CA ILE A 505 6.95 13.81 -30.70
C ILE A 505 7.53 13.78 -32.11
N ASN A 506 8.53 14.63 -32.37
CA ASN A 506 8.97 14.96 -33.74
C ASN A 506 10.20 14.16 -34.21
N ALA A 507 10.77 13.29 -33.37
CA ALA A 507 11.91 12.48 -33.76
C ALA A 507 11.54 11.56 -34.94
N VAL A 508 12.36 11.52 -35.98
CA VAL A 508 12.08 10.77 -37.22
C VAL A 508 11.75 9.30 -36.94
N SER A 509 12.49 8.67 -36.02
CA SER A 509 12.24 7.27 -35.62
C SER A 509 10.90 7.10 -34.88
N ALA A 510 10.57 8.01 -33.97
CA ALA A 510 9.30 7.98 -33.24
C ALA A 510 8.11 8.19 -34.18
N GLN A 511 8.23 9.11 -35.13
CA GLN A 511 7.23 9.34 -36.19
C GLN A 511 7.06 8.15 -37.11
N GLN A 512 8.15 7.49 -37.51
CA GLN A 512 8.05 6.26 -38.29
C GLN A 512 7.38 5.14 -37.49
N THR A 513 7.69 5.00 -36.20
CA THR A 513 7.00 4.05 -35.32
C THR A 513 5.51 4.36 -35.21
N ALA A 514 5.14 5.63 -35.02
CA ALA A 514 3.74 6.06 -34.94
C ALA A 514 2.96 5.73 -36.23
N ARG A 515 3.57 5.94 -37.41
CA ARG A 515 2.98 5.53 -38.70
C ARG A 515 2.84 4.02 -38.84
N ASN A 516 3.82 3.24 -38.38
CA ASN A 516 3.74 1.78 -38.38
C ASN A 516 2.62 1.29 -37.44
N LEU A 517 2.48 1.92 -36.27
CA LEU A 517 1.39 1.66 -35.34
C LEU A 517 0.03 2.02 -35.95
N GLU A 518 -0.07 3.12 -36.69
CA GLU A 518 -1.28 3.48 -37.41
C GLU A 518 -1.70 2.38 -38.42
N GLN A 519 -0.75 1.81 -39.17
CA GLN A 519 -1.07 0.70 -40.08
C GLN A 519 -1.57 -0.55 -39.33
N ALA A 520 -1.00 -0.83 -38.15
CA ALA A 520 -1.48 -1.90 -37.29
C ALA A 520 -2.89 -1.60 -36.74
N PHE A 521 -3.17 -0.35 -36.36
CA PHE A 521 -4.47 0.09 -35.86
C PHE A 521 -5.55 0.10 -36.94
N ILE A 522 -5.24 0.44 -38.19
CA ILE A 522 -6.18 0.25 -39.32
C ILE A 522 -6.57 -1.23 -39.46
N THR A 523 -5.66 -2.16 -39.16
CA THR A 523 -5.97 -3.59 -39.15
C THR A 523 -6.82 -3.98 -37.93
N ALA A 524 -6.49 -3.44 -36.75
CA ALA A 524 -7.28 -3.62 -35.53
C ALA A 524 -8.71 -3.07 -35.67
N ASP A 525 -8.90 -1.95 -36.38
CA ASP A 525 -10.20 -1.35 -36.69
C ASP A 525 -11.11 -2.31 -37.47
N ARG A 526 -10.52 -3.17 -38.32
CA ARG A 526 -11.24 -4.20 -39.07
C ARG A 526 -11.59 -5.38 -38.18
N TRP A 527 -10.67 -5.81 -37.31
CA TRP A 527 -10.89 -6.91 -36.37
C TRP A 527 -11.99 -6.59 -35.36
N GLN A 528 -12.07 -5.34 -34.89
CA GLN A 528 -13.11 -4.90 -33.96
C GLN A 528 -14.53 -5.08 -34.53
N LYS A 529 -14.69 -5.11 -35.86
CA LYS A 529 -15.96 -5.33 -36.56
C LYS A 529 -16.26 -6.80 -36.88
N GLN A 530 -15.35 -7.72 -36.56
CA GLN A 530 -15.51 -9.15 -36.86
C GLN A 530 -16.21 -9.87 -35.71
N ALA A 531 -17.08 -10.83 -36.06
CA ALA A 531 -17.83 -11.62 -35.07
C ALA A 531 -16.96 -12.65 -34.33
N ALA A 532 -15.84 -13.09 -34.92
CA ALA A 532 -14.93 -14.07 -34.34
C ALA A 532 -13.47 -13.69 -34.63
N LEU A 533 -12.65 -13.71 -33.58
CA LEU A 533 -11.22 -13.43 -33.63
C LEU A 533 -10.45 -14.62 -33.08
N SER A 534 -9.27 -14.89 -33.66
CA SER A 534 -8.32 -15.84 -33.07
C SER A 534 -7.79 -15.32 -31.74
N THR A 535 -7.27 -16.19 -30.88
CA THR A 535 -6.66 -15.82 -29.60
C THR A 535 -5.54 -14.79 -29.76
N THR A 536 -4.73 -14.91 -30.82
CA THR A 536 -3.66 -13.95 -31.14
C THR A 536 -4.22 -12.57 -31.52
N GLN A 537 -5.31 -12.52 -32.30
CA GLN A 537 -5.96 -11.26 -32.66
C GLN A 537 -6.59 -10.58 -31.44
N GLN A 538 -7.21 -11.35 -30.54
CA GLN A 538 -7.77 -10.84 -29.29
C GLN A 538 -6.68 -10.21 -28.40
N SER A 539 -5.56 -10.90 -28.24
CA SER A 539 -4.40 -10.38 -27.49
C SER A 539 -3.83 -9.10 -28.11
N ALA A 540 -3.69 -9.04 -29.44
CA ALA A 540 -3.22 -7.85 -30.14
C ALA A 540 -4.20 -6.67 -29.99
N LEU A 541 -5.51 -6.95 -30.03
CA LEU A 541 -6.55 -5.94 -29.85
C LEU A 541 -6.56 -5.38 -28.43
N ALA A 542 -6.35 -6.23 -27.40
CA ALA A 542 -6.20 -5.78 -26.02
C ALA A 542 -4.96 -4.89 -25.83
N ALA A 543 -3.82 -5.23 -26.45
CA ALA A 543 -2.63 -4.39 -26.42
C ALA A 543 -2.86 -3.03 -27.12
N ALA A 544 -3.61 -3.02 -28.23
CA ALA A 544 -4.00 -1.80 -28.91
C ALA A 544 -4.94 -0.93 -28.04
N GLY A 545 -5.89 -1.55 -27.33
CA GLY A 545 -6.75 -0.84 -26.37
C GLY A 545 -5.96 -0.25 -25.20
N ALA A 546 -5.02 -0.99 -24.62
CA ALA A 546 -4.11 -0.49 -23.58
C ALA A 546 -3.21 0.67 -24.06
N PHE A 547 -2.84 0.70 -25.35
CA PHE A 547 -2.14 1.84 -25.94
C PHE A 547 -3.06 3.06 -26.05
N GLN A 548 -4.34 2.88 -26.38
CA GLN A 548 -5.29 3.98 -26.52
C GLN A 548 -5.59 4.70 -25.19
N THR A 549 -5.42 4.01 -24.05
CA THR A 549 -5.68 4.55 -22.71
C THR A 549 -4.53 5.37 -22.13
N LEU A 550 -3.42 5.55 -22.88
CA LEU A 550 -2.29 6.37 -22.43
C LEU A 550 -2.73 7.82 -22.18
N ALA A 551 -2.53 8.27 -20.94
CA ALA A 551 -3.15 9.49 -20.42
C ALA A 551 -2.47 10.78 -20.92
N ASP A 552 -1.16 10.75 -21.19
CA ASP A 552 -0.37 11.95 -21.42
C ASP A 552 0.79 11.77 -22.42
N ALA A 553 1.40 12.90 -22.78
CA ALA A 553 2.49 12.95 -23.76
C ALA A 553 3.75 12.17 -23.34
N PRO A 554 4.22 12.25 -22.08
CA PRO A 554 5.35 11.44 -21.61
C PRO A 554 5.12 9.93 -21.77
N ASN A 555 3.95 9.43 -21.35
CA ASN A 555 3.62 8.01 -21.45
C ASN A 555 3.47 7.59 -22.92
N ALA A 556 2.83 8.41 -23.75
CA ALA A 556 2.76 8.20 -25.20
C ALA A 556 4.14 8.13 -25.86
N ARG A 557 5.06 9.04 -25.51
CA ARG A 557 6.43 9.06 -26.04
C ARG A 557 7.21 7.82 -25.61
N ALA A 558 7.13 7.45 -24.34
CA ALA A 558 7.79 6.26 -23.83
C ALA A 558 7.29 4.99 -24.53
N ALA A 559 5.96 4.87 -24.71
CA ALA A 559 5.35 3.75 -25.42
C ALA A 559 5.81 3.67 -26.89
N ILE A 560 5.76 4.79 -27.63
CA ILE A 560 6.22 4.87 -29.02
C ILE A 560 7.70 4.52 -29.13
N ASN A 561 8.56 5.08 -28.27
CA ASN A 561 9.99 4.78 -28.27
C ASN A 561 10.27 3.30 -27.97
N SER A 562 9.53 2.69 -27.04
CA SER A 562 9.69 1.28 -26.69
C SER A 562 9.40 0.32 -27.85
N LEU A 563 8.53 0.74 -28.77
CA LEU A 563 8.14 -0.02 -29.95
C LEU A 563 9.07 0.23 -31.16
N SER A 564 10.02 1.16 -31.04
CA SER A 564 10.98 1.51 -32.09
C SER A 564 11.85 0.32 -32.51
N GLY A 565 12.16 0.22 -33.81
CA GLY A 565 13.10 -0.76 -34.37
C GLY A 565 14.59 -0.41 -34.21
N GLN A 566 14.92 0.74 -33.60
CA GLN A 566 16.29 1.27 -33.57
C GLN A 566 17.31 0.36 -32.86
N ALA A 567 16.89 -0.45 -31.89
CA ALA A 567 17.76 -1.42 -31.23
C ALA A 567 18.35 -2.45 -32.23
N HIS A 568 17.55 -2.91 -33.19
CA HIS A 568 18.02 -3.84 -34.24
C HIS A 568 19.02 -3.18 -35.19
N ALA A 569 18.74 -1.95 -35.63
CA ALA A 569 19.68 -1.19 -36.46
C ALA A 569 21.02 -0.97 -35.73
N SER A 570 20.95 -0.68 -34.44
CA SER A 570 22.12 -0.44 -33.58
C SER A 570 22.94 -1.69 -33.34
N GLY A 571 22.28 -2.84 -33.13
CA GLY A 571 22.95 -4.14 -33.07
C GLY A 571 23.77 -4.43 -34.32
N ASN A 572 23.22 -4.19 -35.51
CA ASN A 572 23.93 -4.35 -36.77
C ASN A 572 25.14 -3.39 -36.89
N ALA A 573 24.99 -2.12 -36.51
CA ALA A 573 26.09 -1.16 -36.51
C ALA A 573 27.23 -1.59 -35.56
N VAL A 574 26.90 -2.11 -34.38
CA VAL A 574 27.89 -2.66 -33.44
C VAL A 574 28.59 -3.90 -34.01
N LEU A 575 27.86 -4.77 -34.71
CA LEU A 575 28.45 -5.92 -35.42
C LEU A 575 29.44 -5.47 -36.50
N PHE A 576 29.18 -4.41 -37.25
CA PHE A 576 30.14 -3.86 -38.21
C PHE A 576 31.42 -3.34 -37.53
N ASN A 577 31.30 -2.63 -36.40
CA ASN A 577 32.47 -2.18 -35.62
C ASN A 577 33.29 -3.36 -35.06
N ALA A 578 32.62 -4.45 -34.70
CA ALA A 578 33.24 -5.69 -34.26
C ALA A 578 34.09 -6.35 -35.36
N LEU A 579 33.59 -6.36 -36.61
CA LEU A 579 34.33 -6.86 -37.77
C LEU A 579 35.59 -6.04 -38.07
N ASP A 580 35.57 -4.72 -37.84
CA ASP A 580 36.78 -3.88 -37.96
C ASP A 580 37.84 -4.27 -36.91
N TYR A 581 37.43 -4.47 -35.65
CA TYR A 581 38.35 -4.86 -34.58
C TYR A 581 39.04 -6.22 -34.85
N GLN A 582 38.31 -7.17 -35.41
CA GLN A 582 38.86 -8.44 -35.85
C GLN A 582 39.95 -8.27 -36.92
N THR A 583 39.75 -7.35 -37.87
CA THR A 583 40.78 -7.03 -38.87
C THR A 583 42.00 -6.37 -38.23
N ARG A 584 41.82 -5.54 -37.21
CA ARG A 584 42.95 -4.91 -36.47
C ARG A 584 43.74 -5.92 -35.64
N LEU A 585 43.07 -6.81 -34.93
CA LEU A 585 43.71 -7.89 -34.16
C LEU A 585 44.65 -8.68 -35.07
N LEU A 586 44.14 -9.10 -36.22
CA LEU A 586 44.92 -9.79 -37.24
C LEU A 586 46.05 -8.92 -37.80
N SER A 587 45.78 -7.65 -38.10
CA SER A 587 46.79 -6.74 -38.65
C SER A 587 47.97 -6.57 -37.70
N ASN A 588 47.71 -6.52 -36.40
CA ASN A 588 48.74 -6.46 -35.37
C ASN A 588 49.56 -7.75 -35.35
N ARG A 589 48.90 -8.92 -35.38
CA ARG A 589 49.56 -10.23 -35.47
C ARG A 589 50.47 -10.34 -36.70
N LEU A 590 49.96 -9.98 -37.88
CA LEU A 590 50.73 -10.02 -39.13
C LEU A 590 51.80 -8.91 -39.22
N SER A 591 51.83 -7.96 -38.28
CA SER A 591 52.83 -6.90 -38.23
C SER A 591 54.11 -7.29 -37.50
N GLU A 592 54.06 -8.33 -36.67
CA GLU A 592 55.22 -8.88 -35.96
C GLU A 592 56.25 -9.44 -36.95
N THR A 593 57.35 -8.72 -37.10
CA THR A 593 58.51 -9.12 -37.91
C THR A 593 59.49 -9.90 -37.06
N ASP A 594 59.42 -11.22 -37.15
CA ASP A 594 60.53 -12.07 -36.75
C ASP A 594 61.45 -12.37 -37.93
N THR A 595 62.74 -12.47 -37.65
CA THR A 595 63.80 -12.73 -38.64
C THR A 595 64.01 -14.22 -38.95
N GLU A 596 63.26 -15.12 -38.29
CA GLU A 596 63.30 -16.57 -38.52
C GLU A 596 62.00 -17.05 -39.20
N GLN A 597 62.04 -18.17 -39.94
CA GLN A 597 60.82 -18.75 -40.55
C GLN A 597 59.92 -19.30 -39.44
N HIS A 598 58.71 -18.74 -39.29
CA HIS A 598 57.77 -19.15 -38.26
C HIS A 598 56.67 -20.06 -38.83
N SER A 599 56.47 -21.21 -38.21
CA SER A 599 55.28 -22.05 -38.39
C SER A 599 54.78 -22.47 -37.01
N GLY A 600 53.54 -22.14 -36.68
CA GLY A 600 53.09 -22.34 -35.31
C GLY A 600 51.59 -22.18 -35.09
N PHE A 601 51.15 -22.75 -33.97
CA PHE A 601 49.82 -22.53 -33.41
C PHE A 601 49.82 -21.26 -32.57
N TRP A 602 48.70 -20.56 -32.59
CA TRP A 602 48.51 -19.39 -31.77
C TRP A 602 47.09 -19.30 -31.23
N LEU A 603 46.98 -18.71 -30.04
CA LEU A 603 45.74 -18.36 -29.39
C LEU A 603 45.80 -16.88 -29.04
N GLU A 604 44.86 -16.11 -29.55
CA GLU A 604 44.74 -14.70 -29.24
C GLU A 604 43.33 -14.41 -28.72
N SER A 605 43.23 -13.64 -27.64
CA SER A 605 41.95 -13.19 -27.12
C SER A 605 42.01 -11.70 -26.86
N GLY A 606 41.03 -10.99 -27.40
CA GLY A 606 40.94 -9.54 -27.35
C GLY A 606 39.56 -9.09 -26.92
N GLN A 607 39.50 -7.94 -26.27
CA GLN A 607 38.25 -7.29 -25.91
C GLN A 607 38.20 -5.86 -26.42
N LEU A 608 37.13 -5.53 -27.13
CA LEU A 608 36.76 -4.16 -27.47
C LEU A 608 35.57 -3.72 -26.62
N ARG A 609 35.72 -2.59 -25.95
CA ARG A 609 34.61 -1.88 -25.30
C ARG A 609 34.37 -0.60 -26.07
N GLY A 610 33.11 -0.30 -26.35
CA GLY A 610 32.73 0.89 -27.09
C GLY A 610 31.36 1.39 -26.70
N ALA A 611 31.03 2.57 -27.21
CA ALA A 611 29.69 3.10 -27.17
C ALA A 611 29.33 3.61 -28.56
N LEU A 612 28.09 3.36 -28.98
CA LEU A 612 27.53 3.92 -30.20
C LEU A 612 26.54 5.00 -29.80
N ASN A 613 26.84 6.26 -30.15
CA ASN A 613 25.94 7.40 -29.98
C ASN A 613 25.88 8.13 -31.33
N GLN A 614 24.93 7.74 -32.17
CA GLN A 614 24.75 8.32 -33.50
C GLN A 614 23.26 8.52 -33.76
N GLU A 615 22.88 9.66 -34.32
CA GLU A 615 21.49 9.91 -34.71
C GLU A 615 20.97 8.83 -35.67
N GLY A 616 19.72 8.42 -35.47
CA GLY A 616 19.13 7.28 -36.17
C GLY A 616 19.38 5.92 -35.49
N TYR A 617 20.39 5.80 -34.64
CA TYR A 617 20.65 4.62 -33.82
C TYR A 617 20.25 4.85 -32.36
N LEU A 618 19.87 3.76 -31.69
CA LEU A 618 19.66 3.78 -30.25
C LEU A 618 21.02 3.72 -29.55
N GLY A 619 21.29 4.74 -28.73
CA GLY A 619 22.52 4.84 -27.97
C GLY A 619 22.81 3.54 -27.22
N ASN A 620 24.05 3.05 -27.27
CA ASN A 620 24.40 1.81 -26.58
C ASN A 620 25.83 1.80 -26.07
N ARG A 621 26.07 0.92 -25.10
CA ARG A 621 27.40 0.49 -24.67
C ARG A 621 27.55 -0.98 -24.97
N TYR A 622 28.66 -1.37 -25.56
CA TYR A 622 28.90 -2.76 -25.94
C TYR A 622 30.28 -3.24 -25.52
N ARG A 623 30.35 -4.55 -25.31
CA ARG A 623 31.56 -5.30 -25.00
C ARG A 623 31.63 -6.48 -25.95
N TYR A 624 32.62 -6.45 -26.81
CA TYR A 624 32.96 -7.46 -27.80
C TYR A 624 34.19 -8.22 -27.31
N THR A 625 34.08 -9.53 -27.13
CA THR A 625 35.21 -10.41 -26.83
C THR A 625 35.39 -11.36 -28.01
N LEU A 626 36.59 -11.38 -28.59
CA LEU A 626 36.98 -12.29 -29.66
C LEU A 626 38.11 -13.17 -29.16
N THR A 627 37.95 -14.47 -29.33
CA THR A 627 39.02 -15.45 -29.15
C THR A 627 39.26 -16.14 -30.48
N ALA A 628 40.49 -16.15 -30.94
CA ALA A 628 40.90 -16.76 -32.19
C ALA A 628 41.98 -17.80 -31.92
N LEU A 629 41.79 -18.99 -32.49
CA LEU A 629 42.75 -20.09 -32.49
C LEU A 629 43.16 -20.33 -33.93
N GLY A 630 44.43 -20.13 -34.25
CA GLY A 630 44.92 -20.24 -35.61
C GLY A 630 46.21 -21.01 -35.75
N VAL A 631 46.50 -21.32 -37.01
CA VAL A 631 47.78 -21.84 -37.47
C VAL A 631 48.22 -21.02 -38.66
N GLU A 632 49.49 -20.65 -38.67
CA GLU A 632 50.11 -19.87 -39.75
C GLU A 632 51.50 -20.39 -40.06
N SER A 633 51.96 -20.10 -41.29
CA SER A 633 53.26 -20.52 -41.79
C SER A 633 53.82 -19.44 -42.72
N ASP A 634 55.11 -19.15 -42.54
CA ASP A 634 55.93 -18.40 -43.48
C ASP A 634 56.38 -19.30 -44.63
N PHE A 635 56.39 -18.76 -45.85
CA PHE A 635 56.78 -19.48 -47.05
C PHE A 635 58.14 -18.98 -47.58
N ASP A 636 58.78 -19.75 -48.48
CA ASP A 636 60.02 -19.39 -49.20
C ASP A 636 59.81 -18.27 -50.24
N ARG A 637 59.04 -17.25 -49.87
CA ARG A 637 58.88 -15.99 -50.58
C ARG A 637 58.97 -14.85 -49.55
N PRO A 638 59.80 -13.82 -49.81
CA PRO A 638 60.00 -12.74 -48.85
C PRO A 638 58.67 -12.14 -48.35
N GLY A 639 58.45 -12.19 -47.04
CA GLY A 639 57.28 -11.63 -46.38
C GLY A 639 55.94 -12.27 -46.74
N LEU A 640 55.92 -13.47 -47.34
CA LEU A 640 54.69 -14.25 -47.55
C LEU A 640 54.37 -15.08 -46.31
N ARG A 641 53.28 -14.72 -45.63
CA ARG A 641 52.69 -15.48 -44.52
C ARG A 641 51.23 -15.77 -44.84
N LEU A 642 50.81 -17.01 -44.68
CA LEU A 642 49.41 -17.41 -44.80
C LEU A 642 48.98 -18.15 -43.54
N GLY A 643 47.72 -17.98 -43.16
CA GLY A 643 47.15 -18.69 -42.03
C GLY A 643 45.64 -18.84 -42.09
N ILE A 644 45.15 -19.74 -41.25
CA ILE A 644 43.73 -19.98 -41.02
C ILE A 644 43.47 -19.90 -39.51
N ALA A 645 42.34 -19.33 -39.13
CA ALA A 645 41.91 -19.25 -37.74
C ALA A 645 40.43 -19.60 -37.59
N TRP A 646 40.12 -20.31 -36.52
CA TRP A 646 38.77 -20.40 -36.00
C TRP A 646 38.56 -19.30 -34.96
N THR A 647 37.39 -18.67 -34.98
CA THR A 647 37.06 -17.53 -34.13
C THR A 647 35.80 -17.81 -33.33
N GLN A 648 35.81 -17.45 -32.06
CA GLN A 648 34.64 -17.41 -31.20
C GLN A 648 34.47 -16.01 -30.64
N THR A 649 33.26 -15.49 -30.81
CA THR A 649 32.94 -14.10 -30.54
C THR A 649 31.73 -14.02 -29.63
N GLN A 650 31.84 -13.22 -28.58
CA GLN A 650 30.73 -12.86 -27.72
C GLN A 650 30.58 -11.34 -27.67
N LEU A 651 29.42 -10.84 -28.11
CA LEU A 651 29.09 -9.42 -28.10
C LEU A 651 27.88 -9.18 -27.20
N ASN A 652 28.09 -8.44 -26.12
CA ASN A 652 27.02 -8.01 -25.23
C ASN A 652 26.82 -6.50 -25.37
N ALA A 653 25.60 -6.05 -25.61
CA ALA A 653 25.25 -4.64 -25.70
C ALA A 653 24.10 -4.28 -24.75
N THR A 654 24.16 -3.09 -24.19
CA THR A 654 23.08 -2.48 -23.39
C THR A 654 22.68 -1.18 -24.08
N TYR A 655 21.40 -1.09 -24.44
CA TYR A 655 20.83 0.04 -25.16
C TYR A 655 20.21 1.04 -24.18
N ALA A 656 20.13 2.31 -24.59
CA ALA A 656 19.47 3.36 -23.85
C ALA A 656 17.95 3.15 -23.77
N GLU A 657 17.32 3.86 -22.83
CA GLU A 657 15.86 3.85 -22.61
C GLU A 657 15.32 2.42 -22.42
N SER A 658 14.16 2.12 -23.02
CA SER A 658 13.53 0.80 -23.01
C SER A 658 14.18 -0.19 -23.98
N GLY A 659 15.31 0.15 -24.62
CA GLY A 659 15.99 -0.69 -25.61
C GLY A 659 16.57 -1.99 -25.06
N GLY A 660 16.75 -2.09 -23.74
CA GLY A 660 17.16 -3.31 -23.05
C GLY A 660 18.60 -3.73 -23.37
N GLY A 661 18.81 -5.02 -23.64
CA GLY A 661 20.13 -5.57 -23.92
C GLY A 661 20.12 -6.68 -24.96
N SER A 662 21.23 -6.82 -25.69
CA SER A 662 21.43 -7.92 -26.63
C SER A 662 22.68 -8.72 -26.32
N GLN A 663 22.62 -10.00 -26.66
CA GLN A 663 23.74 -10.94 -26.59
C GLN A 663 23.86 -11.66 -27.93
N ASN A 664 25.01 -11.49 -28.57
CA ASN A 664 25.37 -12.17 -29.79
C ASN A 664 26.49 -13.17 -29.51
N SER A 665 26.32 -14.39 -29.98
CA SER A 665 27.35 -15.42 -29.96
C SER A 665 27.59 -15.89 -31.37
N LEU A 666 28.81 -15.67 -31.88
CA LEU A 666 29.21 -15.98 -33.25
C LEU A 666 30.41 -16.93 -33.21
N GLN A 667 30.44 -17.85 -34.17
CA GLN A 667 31.60 -18.69 -34.47
C GLN A 667 31.95 -18.50 -35.93
N GLY A 668 33.24 -18.49 -36.24
CA GLY A 668 33.67 -18.22 -37.60
C GLY A 668 34.99 -18.84 -37.97
N VAL A 669 35.28 -18.80 -39.26
CA VAL A 669 36.56 -19.19 -39.84
C VAL A 669 37.10 -18.01 -40.63
N MET A 670 38.41 -17.80 -40.54
CA MET A 670 39.13 -16.75 -41.25
C MET A 670 40.33 -17.35 -41.96
N LEU A 671 40.49 -16.99 -43.23
CA LEU A 671 41.71 -17.11 -44.00
C LEU A 671 42.40 -15.75 -44.05
N TYR A 672 43.69 -15.69 -43.79
CA TYR A 672 44.43 -14.44 -43.79
C TYR A 672 45.84 -14.60 -44.34
N GLY A 673 46.43 -13.48 -44.74
CA GLY A 673 47.80 -13.48 -45.18
C GLY A 673 48.40 -12.10 -45.36
N ARG A 674 49.73 -12.10 -45.48
CA ARG A 674 50.57 -10.94 -45.76
C ARG A 674 51.57 -11.31 -46.84
N TYR A 675 51.90 -10.35 -47.70
CA TYR A 675 52.87 -10.48 -48.77
C TYR A 675 53.69 -9.19 -48.90
N ALA A 676 55.03 -9.29 -48.85
CA ALA A 676 55.89 -8.14 -49.13
C ALA A 676 56.02 -7.96 -50.65
N VAL A 677 55.44 -6.89 -51.18
CA VAL A 677 55.52 -6.52 -52.60
C VAL A 677 56.93 -6.00 -52.93
N THR A 678 57.53 -5.25 -52.00
CA THR A 678 58.94 -4.86 -51.97
C THR A 678 59.45 -4.94 -50.52
N PRO A 679 60.76 -4.77 -50.23
CA PRO A 679 61.23 -4.73 -48.85
C PRO A 679 60.55 -3.64 -47.99
N GLN A 680 60.02 -2.60 -48.62
CA GLN A 680 59.37 -1.46 -47.96
C GLN A 680 57.84 -1.52 -48.07
N TRP A 681 57.27 -2.16 -49.11
CA TRP A 681 55.83 -2.23 -49.34
C TRP A 681 55.26 -3.62 -49.06
N TYR A 682 54.10 -3.68 -48.41
CA TYR A 682 53.40 -4.94 -48.19
C TYR A 682 51.90 -4.81 -48.47
N TRP A 683 51.29 -5.95 -48.83
CA TRP A 683 49.86 -6.18 -48.84
C TRP A 683 49.51 -7.18 -47.74
N GLN A 684 48.37 -6.99 -47.09
CA GLN A 684 47.81 -7.96 -46.17
C GLN A 684 46.29 -7.97 -46.29
N GLY A 685 45.67 -9.08 -45.92
CA GLY A 685 44.23 -9.17 -45.98
C GLY A 685 43.69 -10.41 -45.33
N ASN A 686 42.36 -10.45 -45.23
CA ASN A 686 41.63 -11.61 -44.75
C ASN A 686 40.30 -11.77 -45.47
N LEU A 687 39.84 -13.02 -45.50
CA LEU A 687 38.49 -13.43 -45.83
C LEU A 687 37.95 -14.21 -44.63
N SER A 688 36.86 -13.75 -44.03
CA SER A 688 36.23 -14.43 -42.90
C SER A 688 34.74 -14.62 -43.09
N TYR A 689 34.25 -15.71 -42.51
CA TYR A 689 32.85 -16.05 -42.39
C TYR A 689 32.52 -16.28 -40.93
N GLN A 690 31.41 -15.72 -40.45
CA GLN A 690 30.90 -15.97 -39.11
C GLN A 690 29.40 -16.25 -39.14
N HIS A 691 28.99 -17.21 -38.32
CA HIS A 691 27.60 -17.58 -38.10
C HIS A 691 27.27 -17.61 -36.61
N GLY A 692 26.05 -17.24 -36.25
CA GLY A 692 25.56 -17.47 -34.90
C GLY A 692 24.16 -16.91 -34.64
N ARG A 693 23.90 -16.57 -33.37
CA ARG A 693 22.59 -16.08 -32.92
C ARG A 693 22.72 -14.76 -32.18
N ASP A 694 21.77 -13.88 -32.48
CA ASP A 694 21.46 -12.70 -31.67
C ASP A 694 20.26 -13.01 -30.78
N LYS A 695 20.31 -12.49 -29.56
CA LYS A 695 19.17 -12.46 -28.64
C LYS A 695 19.04 -11.05 -28.09
N LEU A 696 17.97 -10.36 -28.48
CA LEU A 696 17.57 -9.06 -27.94
C LEU A 696 16.49 -9.27 -26.89
N GLN A 697 16.63 -8.62 -25.73
CA GLN A 697 15.64 -8.55 -24.67
C GLN A 697 15.37 -7.10 -24.35
N ARG A 698 14.10 -6.69 -24.36
CA ARG A 698 13.69 -5.30 -24.12
C ARG A 698 12.36 -5.21 -23.39
N LEU A 699 12.01 -4.02 -22.92
CA LEU A 699 10.70 -3.74 -22.34
C LEU A 699 9.85 -3.00 -23.38
N VAL A 700 8.61 -3.44 -23.55
CA VAL A 700 7.56 -2.68 -24.24
C VAL A 700 6.71 -2.01 -23.18
N LEU A 701 6.48 -0.71 -23.34
CA LEU A 701 5.73 0.12 -22.42
C LEU A 701 4.36 0.41 -23.04
N LEU A 702 3.30 -0.14 -22.45
CA LEU A 702 1.91 0.20 -22.76
C LEU A 702 1.31 0.79 -21.47
N ASP A 703 0.29 0.16 -20.91
CA ASP A 703 -0.19 0.43 -19.54
C ASP A 703 0.74 -0.19 -18.47
N GLU A 704 1.35 -1.34 -18.79
CA GLU A 704 2.36 -2.01 -17.97
C GLU A 704 3.65 -2.30 -18.77
N ALA A 705 4.77 -2.50 -18.06
CA ALA A 705 6.05 -2.87 -18.67
C ALA A 705 6.12 -4.37 -18.95
N THR A 706 6.08 -4.75 -20.23
CA THR A 706 6.15 -6.16 -20.64
C THR A 706 7.53 -6.52 -21.21
N PRO A 707 8.22 -7.54 -20.67
CA PRO A 707 9.48 -8.02 -21.25
C PRO A 707 9.20 -8.80 -22.53
N VAL A 708 9.88 -8.42 -23.61
CA VAL A 708 9.86 -9.13 -24.89
C VAL A 708 11.26 -9.56 -25.27
N SER A 709 11.35 -10.70 -25.95
CA SER A 709 12.63 -11.19 -26.49
C SER A 709 12.47 -11.64 -27.93
N SER A 710 13.49 -11.37 -28.74
CA SER A 710 13.61 -11.85 -30.11
C SER A 710 14.94 -12.55 -30.28
N SER A 711 14.95 -13.65 -31.02
CA SER A 711 16.20 -14.27 -31.47
C SER A 711 16.24 -14.33 -32.99
N THR A 712 17.37 -13.90 -33.55
CA THR A 712 17.64 -13.95 -34.98
C THR A 712 18.92 -14.74 -35.23
N ARG A 713 19.03 -15.32 -36.42
CA ARG A 713 20.29 -15.89 -36.90
C ARG A 713 21.08 -14.79 -37.60
N SER A 714 22.37 -14.77 -37.37
CA SER A 714 23.29 -13.81 -37.99
C SER A 714 24.34 -14.56 -38.78
N ASP A 715 24.50 -14.18 -40.04
CA ASP A 715 25.49 -14.69 -40.96
C ASP A 715 26.25 -13.48 -41.53
N SER A 716 27.58 -13.52 -41.48
CA SER A 716 28.40 -12.41 -41.97
C SER A 716 29.60 -12.93 -42.76
N TRP A 717 29.91 -12.23 -43.85
CA TRP A 717 31.07 -12.43 -44.68
C TRP A 717 31.87 -11.13 -44.70
N GLN A 718 33.17 -11.21 -44.50
CA GLN A 718 34.06 -10.06 -44.55
C GLN A 718 35.26 -10.36 -45.43
N ALA A 719 35.60 -9.44 -46.32
CA ALA A 719 36.87 -9.40 -47.02
C ALA A 719 37.54 -8.05 -46.72
N ALA A 720 38.78 -8.08 -46.27
CA ALA A 720 39.56 -6.88 -46.02
C ALA A 720 40.92 -6.99 -46.69
N VAL A 721 41.36 -5.94 -47.36
CA VAL A 721 42.68 -5.82 -47.98
C VAL A 721 43.28 -4.49 -47.57
N GLN A 722 44.54 -4.51 -47.15
CA GLN A 722 45.30 -3.36 -46.71
C GLN A 722 46.66 -3.38 -47.40
N SER A 723 47.19 -2.21 -47.73
CA SER A 723 48.58 -2.04 -48.14
C SER A 723 49.25 -1.05 -47.21
N GLY A 724 50.52 -1.30 -46.88
CA GLY A 724 51.32 -0.38 -46.06
C GLY A 724 52.75 -0.26 -46.55
N TYR A 725 53.41 0.77 -46.06
CA TYR A 725 54.81 1.08 -46.28
C TYR A 725 55.55 1.04 -44.94
N ARG A 726 56.76 0.48 -44.92
CA ARG A 726 57.66 0.41 -43.75
C ARG A 726 58.85 1.33 -43.94
#